data_AF-A0A7L1MYY9-F1
#
_entry.id   AF-A0A7L1MYY9-F1
#
_cell.length_a   1.000
_cell.length_b   1.000
_cell.length_c   1.000
_cell.angle_alpha   90.00
_cell.angle_beta   90.00
_cell.angle_gamma   90.00
#
_symmetry.space_group_name_H-M   'P 1'
#
loop_
_entity.id
_entity.type
_entity.pdbx_description
1 polymer ?
#
loop_
_entity_poly.entity_id
_entity_poly.type
_entity_poly.pdbx_seq_one_letter_code
_entity_poly.pdbx_strand_id
1 'polypeptide(L)'
;FLFKVLFRLIGSSNVDVKNAMTFSGPLEDMFGYTVQQYENEEGKWVLIGSPLVGQPEKRTGDVYKCPVGRPSQSSCTKLNLPASTSVPNIVEVKENMTLGTTLVTNPKGGFLACGPLYAYKCGRMHYTTGVCSNVSSTFETVQAIAPSVQACKNKLDIVIVLDGSNSIYPWESVTNFLNRLLQNMDIGPQQTQVGIVQYGQTVYHEFFLNTYSTTEDVMAAATRITQRGGRQTMTALGIDKAREEAFTEANGARRGVQKVMVIVTDGESHDNYRLKEVIDDCEDENIQRFAIAILGSYSRGNLSTEKFVEEIKSIASKPTEKHFFNVSDELALVTIVEALGERIFALEATADQQAASFEMEMSQAGFSAHYSQDWIMLGAVGAYEWNGTVLMVKDSDILVPTNDTFRDRLTERNEPLSAYLGYTVNSALTTGGVLYIAGQPRYNHTGQVIIYKMEGREVQVLQRLNGEQIGSYFGGVITTIDINRDSFTDLLLIGAPMFMGTEKEEQGKVYVYGLNKTKFEYQMSLEPIKQTCCSPLKQDTCKVLKNEPCGARFGTAIAAVKDLNLDGYNDIVIGSPLEDDHRGAVYIYHGRGNKISKEYSQRIASGGDGEKVKFFGQSVHGEMDLNDDGLIDVTIGGLGGAALFWSRDVAEVNVSMQFTPKSINIQQQNCQINKRKTICINATICFKARLKSKEDTFESSLQYWVTLDSQRQISRSLFAESHERKMQKNISVKGSECITHNFYMLASKSFK
;
A
#
# COMPACT_ATOMS: atom_id res chain seq x y z
N PHE A 1 -16.22 -48.41 28.96
CA PHE A 1 -16.12 -48.33 27.48
C PHE A 1 -15.51 -46.98 27.15
N LEU A 2 -14.42 -46.94 26.38
CA LEU A 2 -13.95 -45.69 25.75
C LEU A 2 -14.86 -45.43 24.54
N PHE A 3 -15.86 -44.57 24.72
CA PHE A 3 -16.70 -44.11 23.62
C PHE A 3 -16.12 -42.82 23.06
N LYS A 4 -15.93 -42.80 21.73
CA LYS A 4 -15.62 -41.59 20.97
C LYS A 4 -16.94 -41.07 20.42
N VAL A 5 -17.40 -39.92 20.92
CA VAL A 5 -18.45 -39.16 20.24
C VAL A 5 -17.80 -38.51 19.02
N LEU A 6 -18.18 -38.99 17.83
CA LEU A 6 -17.76 -38.37 16.57
C LEU A 6 -18.86 -37.40 16.17
N PHE A 7 -18.72 -36.15 16.56
CA PHE A 7 -19.39 -35.07 15.84
C PHE A 7 -18.67 -34.93 14.50
N ARG A 8 -19.39 -35.14 13.39
CA ARG A 8 -19.05 -34.38 12.18
C ARG A 8 -19.38 -32.94 12.54
N LEU A 9 -18.37 -32.19 12.98
CA LEU A 9 -18.41 -30.73 12.92
C LEU A 9 -18.61 -30.39 11.45
N ILE A 10 -19.86 -30.17 11.06
CA ILE A 10 -20.15 -29.37 9.88
C ILE A 10 -19.50 -28.03 10.23
N GLY A 11 -18.46 -27.62 9.50
CA GLY A 11 -17.77 -26.36 9.75
C GLY A 11 -18.82 -25.27 9.92
N SER A 12 -18.86 -24.62 11.08
CA SER A 12 -19.87 -23.62 11.36
C SER A 12 -19.50 -22.37 10.58
N SER A 13 -20.08 -22.23 9.40
CA SER A 13 -20.12 -20.96 8.67
C SER A 13 -21.17 -20.07 9.33
N ASN A 14 -20.74 -19.00 9.98
CA ASN A 14 -21.60 -18.08 10.70
C ASN A 14 -21.92 -16.81 9.91
N VAL A 15 -21.22 -16.49 8.82
CA VAL A 15 -21.56 -15.31 8.00
C VAL A 15 -22.64 -15.66 6.98
N ASP A 16 -23.75 -14.91 6.96
CA ASP A 16 -24.90 -15.15 6.08
C ASP A 16 -24.66 -14.64 4.66
N VAL A 17 -24.47 -15.58 3.74
CA VAL A 17 -24.28 -15.29 2.31
C VAL A 17 -25.59 -15.11 1.54
N LYS A 18 -26.76 -15.42 2.13
CA LYS A 18 -28.05 -15.39 1.41
C LYS A 18 -28.75 -14.04 1.49
N ASN A 19 -28.61 -13.33 2.61
CA ASN A 19 -29.35 -12.10 2.89
C ASN A 19 -28.44 -10.86 2.99
N ALA A 20 -27.35 -10.83 2.23
CA ALA A 20 -26.43 -9.71 2.24
C ALA A 20 -27.08 -8.43 1.69
N MET A 21 -26.71 -7.28 2.27
CA MET A 21 -27.09 -5.97 1.75
C MET A 21 -26.04 -5.52 0.72
N THR A 22 -26.47 -5.11 -0.47
CA THR A 22 -25.57 -4.74 -1.56
C THR A 22 -25.63 -3.25 -1.89
N PHE A 23 -24.49 -2.71 -2.26
CA PHE A 23 -24.30 -1.34 -2.74
C PHE A 23 -23.68 -1.41 -4.13
N SER A 24 -24.25 -0.69 -5.09
CA SER A 24 -23.78 -0.70 -6.47
C SER A 24 -23.39 0.70 -6.91
N GLY A 25 -22.35 0.79 -7.73
CA GLY A 25 -21.87 2.02 -8.35
C GLY A 25 -21.21 1.74 -9.69
N PRO A 26 -20.73 2.78 -10.40
CA PRO A 26 -20.09 2.59 -11.69
C PRO A 26 -18.77 1.83 -11.58
N LEU A 27 -18.56 0.88 -12.51
CA LEU A 27 -17.32 0.08 -12.57
C LEU A 27 -16.14 0.95 -13.00
N GLU A 28 -16.33 1.85 -13.97
CA GLU A 28 -15.31 2.79 -14.43
C GLU A 28 -14.80 3.75 -13.35
N ASP A 29 -15.63 4.03 -12.33
CA ASP A 29 -15.29 4.90 -11.21
C ASP A 29 -14.53 4.15 -10.10
N MET A 30 -14.35 2.83 -10.26
CA MET A 30 -13.78 1.94 -9.26
C MET A 30 -14.51 2.00 -7.91
N PHE A 31 -15.84 2.17 -7.95
CA PHE A 31 -16.67 2.16 -6.74
C PHE A 31 -16.48 0.84 -5.98
N GLY A 32 -16.10 0.89 -4.71
CA GLY A 32 -15.80 -0.30 -3.90
C GLY A 32 -14.32 -0.66 -3.81
N TYR A 33 -13.44 0.21 -4.32
CA TYR A 33 -11.98 0.05 -4.20
C TYR A 33 -11.52 0.00 -2.74
N THR A 34 -12.06 0.87 -1.87
CA THR A 34 -11.95 0.79 -0.41
C THR A 34 -13.32 0.76 0.24
N VAL A 35 -13.43 0.07 1.37
CA VAL A 35 -14.64 0.04 2.21
C VAL A 35 -14.27 0.24 3.67
N GLN A 36 -15.09 0.99 4.40
CA GLN A 36 -14.97 1.16 5.85
C GLN A 36 -16.37 1.13 6.49
N GLN A 37 -16.50 0.44 7.62
CA GLN A 37 -17.72 0.51 8.43
C GLN A 37 -17.63 1.76 9.32
N TYR A 38 -18.74 2.47 9.49
CA TYR A 38 -18.73 3.74 10.18
C TYR A 38 -20.05 3.99 10.93
N GLU A 39 -19.98 4.62 12.10
CA GLU A 39 -21.13 5.04 12.89
C GLU A 39 -20.93 6.46 13.40
N ASN A 40 -22.01 7.22 13.41
CA ASN A 40 -22.09 8.53 14.02
C ASN A 40 -23.48 8.72 14.65
N GLU A 41 -23.74 9.91 15.19
CA GLU A 41 -25.04 10.26 15.77
C GLU A 41 -26.20 10.18 14.74
N GLU A 42 -25.90 10.33 13.45
CA GLU A 42 -26.89 10.20 12.37
C GLU A 42 -27.21 8.74 12.02
N GLY A 43 -26.48 7.75 12.53
CA GLY A 43 -26.70 6.32 12.30
C GLY A 43 -25.46 5.57 11.79
N LYS A 44 -25.72 4.41 11.18
CA LYS A 44 -24.68 3.48 10.72
C LYS A 44 -24.54 3.52 9.20
N TRP A 45 -23.31 3.43 8.74
CA TRP A 45 -22.92 3.68 7.36
C TRP A 45 -21.85 2.70 6.89
N VAL A 46 -21.84 2.45 5.60
CA VAL A 46 -20.68 1.93 4.88
C VAL A 46 -20.10 3.06 4.06
N LEU A 47 -18.84 3.41 4.31
CA LEU A 47 -18.08 4.35 3.50
C LEU A 47 -17.40 3.59 2.37
N ILE A 48 -17.52 4.12 1.15
CA ILE A 48 -17.02 3.46 -0.06
C ILE A 48 -16.16 4.43 -0.86
N GLY A 49 -14.88 4.11 -1.04
CA GLY A 49 -14.00 4.86 -1.93
C GLY A 49 -14.26 4.55 -3.40
N SER A 50 -14.22 5.59 -4.23
CA SER A 50 -14.38 5.51 -5.68
C SER A 50 -13.32 6.38 -6.37
N PRO A 51 -12.07 5.90 -6.46
CA PRO A 51 -10.93 6.73 -6.84
C PRO A 51 -11.00 7.35 -8.23
N LEU A 52 -11.78 6.77 -9.14
CA LEU A 52 -11.86 7.25 -10.52
C LEU A 52 -13.16 8.02 -10.83
N VAL A 53 -13.98 8.36 -9.84
CA VAL A 53 -15.21 9.14 -10.10
C VAL A 53 -14.91 10.53 -10.69
N GLY A 54 -15.77 10.96 -11.63
CA GLY A 54 -15.68 12.24 -12.34
C GLY A 54 -15.11 12.16 -13.75
N GLN A 55 -15.02 10.94 -14.32
CA GLN A 55 -14.46 10.69 -15.65
C GLN A 55 -15.24 11.34 -16.79
N PRO A 56 -14.58 11.68 -17.92
CA PRO A 56 -13.12 11.70 -18.13
C PRO A 56 -12.47 13.06 -17.81
N GLU A 57 -13.23 14.16 -17.81
CA GLU A 57 -12.68 15.53 -17.73
C GLU A 57 -12.45 16.05 -16.29
N LYS A 58 -13.03 15.41 -15.27
CA LYS A 58 -12.97 15.87 -13.86
C LYS A 58 -12.72 14.73 -12.88
N ARG A 59 -11.93 13.74 -13.31
CA ARG A 59 -11.61 12.57 -12.49
C ARG A 59 -10.84 13.02 -11.27
N THR A 60 -11.48 13.03 -10.11
CA THR A 60 -10.87 13.49 -8.85
C THR A 60 -10.84 12.37 -7.81
N GLY A 61 -11.73 11.39 -7.94
CA GLY A 61 -11.98 10.42 -6.88
C GLY A 61 -12.84 11.02 -5.77
N ASP A 62 -13.59 10.20 -5.05
CA ASP A 62 -14.40 10.64 -3.91
C ASP A 62 -14.74 9.46 -3.00
N VAL A 63 -15.40 9.76 -1.88
CA VAL A 63 -15.97 8.79 -0.95
C VAL A 63 -17.49 8.93 -0.93
N TYR A 64 -18.18 7.80 -0.91
CA TYR A 64 -19.63 7.71 -0.76
C TYR A 64 -19.97 7.26 0.66
N LYS A 65 -21.04 7.82 1.23
CA LYS A 65 -21.69 7.28 2.43
C LYS A 65 -22.96 6.53 2.06
N CYS A 66 -23.05 5.27 2.49
CA CYS A 66 -24.18 4.40 2.20
C CYS A 66 -24.88 4.04 3.53
N PRO A 67 -26.15 4.41 3.74
CA PRO A 67 -26.82 4.14 5.01
C PRO A 67 -27.13 2.65 5.17
N VAL A 68 -27.02 2.16 6.40
CA VAL A 68 -27.40 0.80 6.79
C VAL A 68 -28.73 0.83 7.55
N GLY A 69 -29.60 -0.15 7.34
CA GLY A 69 -30.86 -0.27 8.08
C GLY A 69 -31.96 0.75 7.72
N ARG A 70 -31.80 1.51 6.63
CA ARG A 70 -32.76 2.54 6.16
C ARG A 70 -33.29 2.24 4.76
N PRO A 71 -34.36 1.44 4.62
CA PRO A 71 -34.92 1.04 3.32
C PRO A 71 -35.37 2.22 2.45
N SER A 72 -35.77 3.33 3.07
CA SER A 72 -36.24 4.54 2.38
C SER A 72 -35.12 5.46 1.86
N GLN A 73 -33.86 5.23 2.27
CA GLN A 73 -32.68 6.00 1.86
C GLN A 73 -31.60 5.08 1.27
N SER A 74 -31.98 4.01 0.58
CA SER A 74 -31.07 2.94 0.14
C SER A 74 -29.98 3.36 -0.87
N SER A 75 -29.92 4.63 -1.28
CA SER A 75 -28.94 5.14 -2.24
C SER A 75 -27.72 5.74 -1.54
N CYS A 76 -26.53 5.26 -1.89
CA CYS A 76 -25.26 5.85 -1.51
C CYS A 76 -25.17 7.32 -1.96
N THR A 77 -24.71 8.20 -1.06
CA THR A 77 -24.55 9.64 -1.34
C THR A 77 -23.08 9.99 -1.41
N LYS A 78 -22.69 10.69 -2.48
CA LYS A 78 -21.32 11.18 -2.68
C LYS A 78 -21.03 12.36 -1.75
N LEU A 79 -19.85 12.38 -1.12
CA LEU A 79 -19.48 13.40 -0.13
C LEU A 79 -18.91 14.69 -0.75
N ASN A 80 -18.44 14.68 -2.00
CA ASN A 80 -17.83 15.84 -2.68
C ASN A 80 -16.61 16.40 -1.94
N LEU A 81 -15.82 15.52 -1.31
CA LEU A 81 -14.62 15.88 -0.57
C LEU A 81 -13.54 16.62 -1.41
N PRO A 82 -13.37 16.38 -2.73
CA PRO A 82 -12.40 17.12 -3.54
C PRO A 82 -12.63 18.63 -3.57
N ALA A 83 -13.88 19.07 -3.46
CA ALA A 83 -14.23 20.48 -3.54
C ALA A 83 -13.79 21.24 -2.27
N SER A 84 -13.81 20.58 -1.11
CA SER A 84 -13.45 21.15 0.19
C SER A 84 -12.02 20.83 0.63
N THR A 85 -11.35 19.87 -0.02
CA THR A 85 -9.94 19.55 0.23
C THR A 85 -9.06 20.45 -0.62
N SER A 86 -8.54 21.54 -0.05
CA SER A 86 -7.71 22.52 -0.76
C SER A 86 -6.51 22.93 0.09
N VAL A 87 -5.38 23.15 -0.58
CA VAL A 87 -4.13 23.64 0.04
C VAL A 87 -3.90 25.10 -0.39
N PRO A 88 -3.70 26.04 0.55
CA PRO A 88 -3.54 27.45 0.21
C PRO A 88 -2.17 27.74 -0.44
N ASN A 89 -2.08 28.86 -1.16
CA ASN A 89 -0.83 29.42 -1.73
C ASN A 89 -0.13 28.57 -2.80
N ILE A 90 -0.84 27.65 -3.46
CA ILE A 90 -0.32 26.87 -4.59
C ILE A 90 -1.33 26.78 -5.73
N VAL A 91 -0.87 26.39 -6.92
CA VAL A 91 -1.74 26.10 -8.07
C VAL A 91 -2.06 24.61 -8.08
N GLU A 92 -3.23 24.26 -7.54
CA GLU A 92 -3.64 22.85 -7.38
C GLU A 92 -3.97 22.19 -8.74
N VAL A 93 -3.59 20.91 -8.87
CA VAL A 93 -3.99 20.02 -9.96
C VAL A 93 -4.68 18.80 -9.34
N LYS A 94 -6.01 18.89 -9.26
CA LYS A 94 -6.85 17.84 -8.66
C LYS A 94 -7.27 16.76 -9.65
N GLU A 95 -7.05 17.00 -10.95
CA GLU A 95 -7.30 16.00 -11.97
C GLU A 95 -6.43 14.77 -11.71
N ASN A 96 -7.06 13.60 -11.74
CA ASN A 96 -6.49 12.29 -11.47
C ASN A 96 -5.94 12.10 -10.05
N MET A 97 -6.37 12.90 -9.06
CA MET A 97 -5.81 12.79 -7.70
C MET A 97 -6.17 11.51 -6.94
N THR A 98 -7.15 10.75 -7.43
CA THR A 98 -7.60 9.44 -6.91
C THR A 98 -7.98 9.46 -5.43
N LEU A 99 -8.76 10.45 -5.01
CA LEU A 99 -9.27 10.52 -3.63
C LEU A 99 -10.16 9.30 -3.33
N GLY A 100 -9.94 8.68 -2.16
CA GLY A 100 -10.65 7.47 -1.75
C GLY A 100 -9.88 6.18 -2.04
N THR A 101 -8.67 6.27 -2.62
CA THR A 101 -7.73 5.13 -2.71
C THR A 101 -7.30 4.65 -1.33
N THR A 102 -7.13 5.58 -0.38
CA THR A 102 -6.85 5.28 1.02
C THR A 102 -7.99 5.81 1.86
N LEU A 103 -8.55 4.96 2.72
CA LEU A 103 -9.68 5.30 3.59
C LEU A 103 -9.51 4.59 4.92
N VAL A 104 -9.41 5.35 6.01
CA VAL A 104 -9.24 4.83 7.38
C VAL A 104 -10.11 5.58 8.37
N THR A 105 -10.73 4.87 9.30
CA THR A 105 -11.55 5.47 10.37
C THR A 105 -10.65 6.10 11.43
N ASN A 106 -11.09 7.22 11.99
CA ASN A 106 -10.40 7.85 13.11
C ASN A 106 -10.97 7.29 14.42
N PRO A 107 -10.15 6.68 15.30
CA PRO A 107 -10.61 6.18 16.61
C PRO A 107 -11.23 7.26 17.51
N LYS A 108 -10.92 8.54 17.28
CA LYS A 108 -11.50 9.69 18.00
C LYS A 108 -12.78 10.26 17.34
N GLY A 109 -13.23 9.66 16.25
CA GLY A 109 -14.41 10.09 15.47
C GLY A 109 -14.05 10.72 14.13
N GLY A 110 -14.88 10.48 13.12
CA GLY A 110 -14.60 10.85 11.73
C GLY A 110 -13.71 9.83 11.00
N PHE A 111 -13.11 10.24 9.88
CA PHE A 111 -12.25 9.38 9.06
C PHE A 111 -11.28 10.22 8.22
N LEU A 112 -10.26 9.55 7.68
CA LEU A 112 -9.28 10.13 6.76
C LEU A 112 -9.42 9.50 5.38
N ALA A 113 -9.53 10.32 4.35
CA ALA A 113 -9.57 9.89 2.95
C ALA A 113 -8.44 10.53 2.16
N CYS A 114 -7.58 9.75 1.50
CA CYS A 114 -6.42 10.28 0.77
C CYS A 114 -6.51 10.06 -0.74
N GLY A 115 -5.92 11.02 -1.46
CA GLY A 115 -5.71 11.04 -2.90
C GLY A 115 -4.21 11.12 -3.18
N PRO A 116 -3.52 9.98 -3.33
CA PRO A 116 -2.06 9.92 -3.44
C PRO A 116 -1.52 10.56 -4.73
N LEU A 117 -2.37 10.73 -5.74
CA LEU A 117 -2.01 11.33 -7.02
C LEU A 117 -2.37 12.82 -7.11
N TYR A 118 -2.77 13.44 -5.99
CA TYR A 118 -2.91 14.89 -5.93
C TYR A 118 -1.59 15.55 -6.31
N ALA A 119 -1.70 16.55 -7.19
CA ALA A 119 -0.55 17.30 -7.66
C ALA A 119 -0.76 18.79 -7.53
N TYR A 120 0.35 19.53 -7.62
CA TYR A 120 0.33 20.98 -7.78
C TYR A 120 1.38 21.40 -8.82
N LYS A 121 1.18 22.60 -9.35
CA LYS A 121 2.10 23.19 -10.33
C LYS A 121 3.10 24.12 -9.68
N CYS A 122 4.32 24.02 -10.17
CA CYS A 122 5.43 24.93 -9.90
C CYS A 122 6.01 25.36 -11.25
N GLY A 123 5.74 26.60 -11.69
CA GLY A 123 5.99 27.00 -13.07
C GLY A 123 5.28 26.05 -14.06
N ARG A 124 6.05 25.36 -14.89
CA ARG A 124 5.55 24.35 -15.85
C ARG A 124 5.59 22.91 -15.32
N MET A 125 6.22 22.68 -14.17
CA MET A 125 6.38 21.35 -13.58
C MET A 125 5.15 20.92 -12.79
N HIS A 126 4.89 19.61 -12.77
CA HIS A 126 3.79 18.98 -12.06
C HIS A 126 4.37 18.08 -10.97
N TYR A 127 4.06 18.36 -9.70
CA TYR A 127 4.57 17.61 -8.55
C TYR A 127 3.46 16.83 -7.87
N THR A 128 3.55 15.50 -7.92
CA THR A 128 2.56 14.57 -7.38
C THR A 128 2.91 14.21 -5.94
N THR A 129 2.45 15.05 -5.01
CA THR A 129 2.78 14.94 -3.58
C THR A 129 1.76 14.18 -2.76
N GLY A 130 0.52 14.07 -3.22
CA GLY A 130 -0.58 13.47 -2.46
C GLY A 130 -1.21 14.40 -1.42
N VAL A 131 -2.48 14.15 -1.10
CA VAL A 131 -3.25 14.89 -0.08
C VAL A 131 -4.19 13.96 0.66
N CYS A 132 -4.44 14.24 1.93
CA CYS A 132 -5.50 13.61 2.71
C CYS A 132 -6.53 14.63 3.18
N SER A 133 -7.79 14.22 3.22
CA SER A 133 -8.91 14.96 3.76
C SER A 133 -9.27 14.38 5.13
N ASN A 134 -9.08 15.16 6.20
CA ASN A 134 -9.56 14.81 7.53
C ASN A 134 -11.03 15.21 7.64
N VAL A 135 -11.90 14.22 7.81
CA VAL A 135 -13.36 14.39 7.79
C VAL A 135 -13.93 14.13 9.17
N SER A 136 -14.76 15.06 9.64
CA SER A 136 -15.43 15.00 10.94
C SER A 136 -16.54 13.95 10.99
N SER A 137 -17.12 13.76 12.18
CA SER A 137 -18.21 12.82 12.37
C SER A 137 -19.50 13.19 11.65
N THR A 138 -19.67 14.46 11.27
CA THR A 138 -20.80 15.00 10.50
C THR A 138 -20.54 15.00 8.99
N PHE A 139 -19.48 14.33 8.52
CA PHE A 139 -19.06 14.28 7.12
C PHE A 139 -18.56 15.62 6.54
N GLU A 140 -18.20 16.58 7.38
CA GLU A 140 -17.59 17.83 6.96
C GLU A 140 -16.07 17.74 6.97
N THR A 141 -15.43 18.25 5.92
CA THR A 141 -13.97 18.36 5.83
C THR A 141 -13.45 19.35 6.86
N VAL A 142 -12.63 18.87 7.79
CA VAL A 142 -12.01 19.67 8.85
C VAL A 142 -10.74 20.34 8.32
N GLN A 143 -9.88 19.55 7.67
CA GLN A 143 -8.57 20.02 7.22
C GLN A 143 -8.04 19.15 6.07
N ALA A 144 -7.35 19.80 5.12
CA ALA A 144 -6.49 19.11 4.16
C ALA A 144 -5.08 18.90 4.76
N ILE A 145 -4.61 17.67 4.76
CA ILE A 145 -3.29 17.25 5.24
C ILE A 145 -2.43 16.97 4.01
N ALA A 146 -1.48 17.86 3.73
CA ALA A 146 -0.57 17.77 2.58
C ALA A 146 0.88 18.07 3.04
N PRO A 147 1.49 17.16 3.82
CA PRO A 147 2.76 17.41 4.52
C PRO A 147 3.96 17.62 3.58
N SER A 148 3.87 17.11 2.36
CA SER A 148 4.93 17.20 1.36
C SER A 148 4.79 18.40 0.42
N VAL A 149 3.69 19.15 0.49
CA VAL A 149 3.50 20.32 -0.37
C VAL A 149 4.39 21.46 0.13
N GLN A 150 5.28 21.92 -0.73
CA GLN A 150 6.11 23.09 -0.49
C GLN A 150 5.65 24.23 -1.41
N ALA A 151 5.47 25.42 -0.84
CA ALA A 151 5.17 26.60 -1.62
C ALA A 151 6.38 26.90 -2.53
N CYS A 152 6.12 27.00 -3.83
CA CYS A 152 7.15 27.27 -4.84
C CYS A 152 7.89 28.58 -4.55
N LYS A 153 9.23 28.51 -4.49
CA LYS A 153 10.07 29.71 -4.60
C LYS A 153 10.21 30.03 -6.09
N ASN A 154 9.26 30.81 -6.60
CA ASN A 154 9.14 31.14 -8.02
C ASN A 154 10.29 32.00 -8.61
N LYS A 155 11.48 32.07 -8.00
CA LYS A 155 12.52 33.01 -8.42
C LYS A 155 13.88 32.32 -8.46
N LEU A 156 14.42 32.16 -9.66
CA LEU A 156 15.84 31.85 -9.92
C LEU A 156 16.45 32.93 -10.81
N ASP A 157 17.74 33.19 -10.62
CA ASP A 157 18.54 33.97 -11.53
C ASP A 157 19.55 33.03 -12.20
N ILE A 158 19.37 32.78 -13.50
CA ILE A 158 20.15 31.80 -14.25
C ILE A 158 21.07 32.51 -15.24
N VAL A 159 22.37 32.22 -15.21
CA VAL A 159 23.32 32.69 -16.22
C VAL A 159 23.93 31.49 -16.93
N ILE A 160 23.74 31.41 -18.25
CA ILE A 160 24.30 30.34 -19.08
C ILE A 160 25.62 30.84 -19.68
N VAL A 161 26.71 30.16 -19.37
CA VAL A 161 28.08 30.47 -19.78
C VAL A 161 28.51 29.48 -20.85
N LEU A 162 28.55 29.95 -22.10
CA LEU A 162 28.78 29.13 -23.29
C LEU A 162 30.19 29.32 -23.84
N ASP A 163 30.90 28.21 -24.02
CA ASP A 163 32.12 28.19 -24.81
C ASP A 163 31.79 28.46 -26.29
N GLY A 164 32.25 29.60 -26.79
CA GLY A 164 32.15 30.03 -28.17
C GLY A 164 33.46 29.93 -28.94
N SER A 165 34.47 29.22 -28.40
CA SER A 165 35.75 29.00 -29.07
C SER A 165 35.60 28.18 -30.36
N ASN A 166 36.64 28.18 -31.21
CA ASN A 166 36.58 27.52 -32.52
C ASN A 166 36.53 25.98 -32.47
N SER A 167 36.70 25.35 -31.29
CA SER A 167 36.62 23.89 -31.14
C SER A 167 35.17 23.38 -31.19
N ILE A 168 34.23 24.19 -30.71
CA ILE A 168 32.79 23.89 -30.74
C ILE A 168 32.30 23.89 -32.18
N TYR A 169 31.96 22.71 -32.70
CA TYR A 169 31.39 22.59 -34.04
C TYR A 169 30.50 21.34 -34.18
N PRO A 170 29.26 21.47 -34.70
CA PRO A 170 28.63 22.68 -35.20
C PRO A 170 27.91 23.51 -34.11
N TRP A 171 28.02 24.85 -34.18
CA TRP A 171 27.38 25.80 -33.24
C TRP A 171 25.86 25.67 -33.14
N GLU A 172 25.20 25.27 -34.23
CA GLU A 172 23.74 25.07 -34.26
C GLU A 172 23.24 24.13 -33.16
N SER A 173 24.05 23.16 -32.74
CA SER A 173 23.68 22.25 -31.65
C SER A 173 23.57 22.96 -30.30
N VAL A 174 24.42 23.96 -30.05
CA VAL A 174 24.37 24.80 -28.84
C VAL A 174 23.12 25.69 -28.87
N THR A 175 22.79 26.27 -30.03
CA THR A 175 21.55 27.05 -30.21
C THR A 175 20.30 26.18 -29.98
N ASN A 176 20.29 24.96 -30.49
CA ASN A 176 19.18 24.01 -30.30
C ASN A 176 19.04 23.58 -28.82
N PHE A 177 20.16 23.33 -28.15
CA PHE A 177 20.20 23.07 -26.70
C PHE A 177 19.59 24.23 -25.90
N LEU A 178 20.03 25.47 -26.16
CA LEU A 178 19.50 26.66 -25.51
C LEU A 178 17.98 26.78 -25.71
N ASN A 179 17.51 26.70 -26.95
CA ASN A 179 16.10 26.86 -27.27
C ASN A 179 15.24 25.81 -26.56
N ARG A 180 15.68 24.55 -26.53
CA ARG A 180 14.94 23.47 -25.87
C ARG A 180 14.93 23.62 -24.34
N LEU A 181 16.03 24.09 -23.75
CA LEU A 181 16.11 24.37 -22.32
C LEU A 181 15.20 25.53 -21.91
N LEU A 182 15.29 26.66 -22.64
CA LEU A 182 14.53 27.88 -22.36
C LEU A 182 13.03 27.70 -22.61
N GLN A 183 12.64 26.86 -23.58
CA GLN A 183 11.23 26.57 -23.86
C GLN A 183 10.48 26.05 -22.63
N ASN A 184 11.15 25.36 -21.71
CA ASN A 184 10.52 24.77 -20.53
C ASN A 184 10.55 25.70 -19.29
N MET A 185 11.15 26.89 -19.40
CA MET A 185 11.26 27.86 -18.32
C MET A 185 10.13 28.90 -18.35
N ASP A 186 9.68 29.30 -17.16
CA ASP A 186 8.75 30.40 -16.97
C ASP A 186 9.53 31.69 -16.67
N ILE A 187 9.83 32.48 -17.72
CA ILE A 187 10.77 33.60 -17.64
C ILE A 187 10.01 34.92 -17.50
N GLY A 188 10.33 35.66 -16.43
CA GLY A 188 9.77 36.98 -16.20
C GLY A 188 10.30 37.69 -14.95
N PRO A 189 10.02 38.99 -14.76
CA PRO A 189 10.59 39.79 -13.67
C PRO A 189 10.24 39.30 -12.26
N GLN A 190 9.07 38.67 -12.11
CA GLN A 190 8.61 38.05 -10.86
C GLN A 190 8.80 36.53 -10.82
N GLN A 191 9.37 35.95 -11.88
CA GLN A 191 9.60 34.51 -12.07
C GLN A 191 11.11 34.24 -12.20
N THR A 192 11.53 33.31 -13.06
CA THR A 192 12.94 33.06 -13.38
C THR A 192 13.48 34.12 -14.34
N GLN A 193 14.71 34.58 -14.14
CA GLN A 193 15.41 35.50 -15.02
C GLN A 193 16.63 34.82 -15.64
N VAL A 194 16.89 35.06 -16.92
CA VAL A 194 17.97 34.38 -17.65
C VAL A 194 18.90 35.38 -18.33
N GLY A 195 20.21 35.20 -18.15
CA GLY A 195 21.28 35.88 -18.89
C GLY A 195 22.13 34.87 -19.64
N ILE A 196 22.76 35.30 -20.74
CA ILE A 196 23.66 34.45 -21.54
C ILE A 196 24.99 35.16 -21.75
N VAL A 197 26.06 34.45 -21.42
CA VAL A 197 27.45 34.87 -21.59
C VAL A 197 28.13 33.89 -22.54
N GLN A 198 28.86 34.40 -23.52
CA GLN A 198 29.70 33.61 -24.42
C GLN A 198 31.17 33.93 -24.18
N TYR A 199 32.03 32.92 -24.10
CA TYR A 199 33.47 33.11 -23.87
C TYR A 199 34.33 32.34 -24.88
N GLY A 200 35.59 32.73 -25.00
CA GLY A 200 36.60 32.07 -25.83
C GLY A 200 37.96 32.63 -25.43
N GLN A 201 38.56 33.44 -26.29
CA GLN A 201 39.70 34.29 -25.89
C GLN A 201 39.25 35.56 -25.13
N THR A 202 38.01 36.00 -25.36
CA THR A 202 37.36 37.15 -24.71
C THR A 202 35.95 36.79 -24.30
N VAL A 203 35.39 37.49 -23.33
CA VAL A 203 34.01 37.27 -22.83
C VAL A 203 33.06 38.30 -23.42
N TYR A 204 31.87 37.86 -23.83
CA TYR A 204 30.79 38.68 -24.37
C TYR A 204 29.48 38.35 -23.64
N HIS A 205 28.78 39.37 -23.13
CA HIS A 205 27.41 39.23 -22.65
C HIS A 205 26.46 39.35 -23.84
N GLU A 206 25.79 38.26 -24.21
CA GLU A 206 24.79 38.29 -25.28
C GLU A 206 23.53 39.01 -24.80
N PHE A 207 23.15 38.81 -23.54
CA PHE A 207 22.18 39.64 -22.80
C PHE A 207 22.22 39.35 -21.29
N PHE A 208 21.75 40.31 -20.48
CA PHE A 208 21.69 40.25 -19.02
C PHE A 208 20.32 39.77 -18.49
N LEU A 209 20.24 39.45 -17.19
CA LEU A 209 19.05 38.91 -16.51
C LEU A 209 17.81 39.82 -16.64
N ASN A 210 18.00 41.14 -16.72
CA ASN A 210 16.92 42.13 -16.87
C ASN A 210 16.69 42.61 -18.32
N THR A 211 17.36 42.03 -19.31
CA THR A 211 17.26 42.50 -20.71
C THR A 211 15.89 42.16 -21.33
N TYR A 212 15.35 41.00 -20.99
CA TYR A 212 14.05 40.51 -21.51
C TYR A 212 13.13 40.14 -20.35
N SER A 213 11.81 40.19 -20.61
CA SER A 213 10.78 39.99 -19.58
C SER A 213 9.80 38.85 -19.88
N THR A 214 9.96 38.15 -21.00
CA THR A 214 9.10 37.03 -21.42
C THR A 214 9.94 35.87 -21.96
N THR A 215 9.42 34.64 -21.85
CA THR A 215 10.06 33.45 -22.42
C THR A 215 10.22 33.57 -23.94
N GLU A 216 9.23 34.12 -24.63
CA GLU A 216 9.23 34.29 -26.09
C GLU A 216 10.36 35.23 -26.56
N ASP A 217 10.56 36.35 -25.86
CA ASP A 217 11.62 37.32 -26.20
C ASP A 217 13.01 36.73 -26.00
N VAL A 218 13.22 35.99 -24.90
CA VAL A 218 14.48 35.31 -24.60
C VAL A 218 14.79 34.24 -25.64
N MET A 219 13.81 33.42 -26.04
CA MET A 219 14.01 32.42 -27.10
C MET A 219 14.33 33.05 -28.45
N ALA A 220 13.66 34.16 -28.80
CA ALA A 220 13.94 34.91 -30.03
C ALA A 220 15.34 35.53 -30.02
N ALA A 221 15.82 35.99 -28.86
CA ALA A 221 17.19 36.47 -28.68
C ALA A 221 18.22 35.33 -28.78
N ALA A 222 17.99 34.21 -28.08
CA ALA A 222 18.87 33.05 -28.07
C ALA A 222 19.09 32.45 -29.48
N THR A 223 18.04 32.42 -30.31
CA THR A 223 18.12 31.92 -31.69
C THR A 223 19.04 32.77 -32.59
N ARG A 224 19.28 34.04 -32.24
CA ARG A 224 20.14 34.96 -33.01
C ARG A 224 21.61 34.95 -32.57
N ILE A 225 21.95 34.20 -31.52
CA ILE A 225 23.33 34.14 -31.01
C ILE A 225 24.20 33.36 -31.99
N THR A 226 25.25 34.00 -32.47
CA THR A 226 26.27 33.39 -33.33
C THR A 226 27.56 33.10 -32.55
N GLN A 227 28.29 32.08 -32.99
CA GLN A 227 29.60 31.74 -32.43
C GLN A 227 30.57 32.93 -32.61
N ARG A 228 31.14 33.42 -31.51
CA ARG A 228 32.11 34.53 -31.51
C ARG A 228 33.50 34.08 -31.95
N GLY A 229 33.80 32.79 -31.78
CA GLY A 229 35.07 32.19 -32.13
C GLY A 229 36.19 32.53 -31.14
N GLY A 230 37.35 31.93 -31.35
CA GLY A 230 38.53 32.12 -30.51
C GLY A 230 39.50 30.96 -30.63
N ARG A 231 40.81 31.24 -30.52
CA ARG A 231 41.85 30.19 -30.56
C ARG A 231 42.14 29.57 -29.20
N GLN A 232 41.56 30.12 -28.14
CA GLN A 232 41.76 29.71 -26.75
C GLN A 232 40.40 29.58 -26.06
N THR A 233 40.37 28.74 -25.04
CA THR A 233 39.21 28.47 -24.19
C THR A 233 39.52 28.97 -22.79
N MET A 234 39.13 30.21 -22.47
CA MET A 234 39.41 30.85 -21.17
C MET A 234 38.24 30.63 -20.20
N THR A 235 38.01 29.39 -19.79
CA THR A 235 36.85 28.99 -18.95
C THR A 235 36.84 29.68 -17.60
N ALA A 236 37.99 29.82 -16.92
CA ALA A 236 38.02 30.48 -15.62
C ALA A 236 37.61 31.96 -15.75
N LEU A 237 38.11 32.65 -16.77
CA LEU A 237 37.70 34.02 -17.10
C LEU A 237 36.21 34.13 -17.42
N GLY A 238 35.63 33.17 -18.16
CA GLY A 238 34.20 33.15 -18.48
C GLY A 238 33.32 33.05 -17.23
N ILE A 239 33.65 32.14 -16.32
CA ILE A 239 32.94 31.93 -15.04
C ILE A 239 33.05 33.18 -14.17
N ASP A 240 34.26 33.70 -14.02
CA ASP A 240 34.56 34.86 -13.18
C ASP A 240 33.81 36.11 -13.68
N LYS A 241 33.78 36.34 -14.99
CA LYS A 241 33.03 37.46 -15.59
C LYS A 241 31.51 37.29 -15.45
N ALA A 242 30.99 36.08 -15.53
CA ALA A 242 29.59 35.83 -15.24
C ALA A 242 29.25 36.14 -13.77
N ARG A 243 30.11 35.75 -12.82
CA ARG A 243 30.00 36.09 -11.39
C ARG A 243 30.03 37.61 -11.16
N GLU A 244 31.07 38.28 -11.63
CA GLU A 244 31.31 39.70 -11.33
C GLU A 244 30.38 40.66 -12.05
N GLU A 245 29.90 40.31 -13.24
CA GLU A 245 29.17 41.24 -14.10
C GLU A 245 27.71 40.82 -14.30
N ALA A 246 27.43 39.56 -14.63
CA ALA A 246 26.06 39.12 -14.92
C ALA A 246 25.21 38.98 -13.64
N PHE A 247 25.78 38.47 -12.53
CA PHE A 247 25.10 38.32 -11.25
C PHE A 247 25.08 39.59 -10.37
N THR A 248 24.96 40.76 -10.99
CA THR A 248 24.88 42.05 -10.31
C THR A 248 23.46 42.62 -10.31
N GLU A 249 23.10 43.37 -9.28
CA GLU A 249 21.78 44.03 -9.20
C GLU A 249 21.54 44.99 -10.37
N ALA A 250 22.58 45.67 -10.84
CA ALA A 250 22.50 46.56 -12.00
C ALA A 250 22.08 45.81 -13.28
N ASN A 251 22.47 44.54 -13.39
CA ASN A 251 22.19 43.68 -14.54
C ASN A 251 21.03 42.70 -14.29
N GLY A 252 20.28 42.90 -13.21
CA GLY A 252 19.02 42.19 -12.94
C GLY A 252 19.06 41.08 -11.91
N ALA A 253 20.21 40.80 -11.29
CA ALA A 253 20.27 39.83 -10.19
C ALA A 253 19.51 40.35 -8.96
N ARG A 254 18.79 39.47 -8.27
CA ARG A 254 17.88 39.82 -7.18
C ARG A 254 18.42 39.35 -5.84
N ARG A 255 18.32 40.21 -4.82
CA ARG A 255 18.73 39.86 -3.45
C ARG A 255 17.89 38.70 -2.90
N GLY A 256 18.55 37.71 -2.33
CA GLY A 256 17.90 36.55 -1.70
C GLY A 256 17.29 35.55 -2.69
N VAL A 257 17.52 35.72 -3.99
CA VAL A 257 17.15 34.77 -5.05
C VAL A 257 18.35 33.86 -5.33
N GLN A 258 18.09 32.57 -5.54
CA GLN A 258 19.15 31.60 -5.82
C GLN A 258 19.77 31.87 -7.19
N LYS A 259 21.10 32.00 -7.22
CA LYS A 259 21.91 32.18 -8.43
C LYS A 259 22.31 30.81 -8.97
N VAL A 260 22.11 30.59 -10.27
CA VAL A 260 22.43 29.33 -10.96
C VAL A 260 23.26 29.62 -12.21
N MET A 261 24.43 29.00 -12.31
CA MET A 261 25.31 29.11 -13.47
C MET A 261 25.33 27.79 -14.23
N VAL A 262 25.10 27.82 -15.55
CA VAL A 262 25.18 26.63 -16.42
C VAL A 262 26.36 26.81 -17.37
N ILE A 263 27.42 26.04 -17.17
CA ILE A 263 28.66 26.12 -17.93
C ILE A 263 28.68 25.02 -19.00
N VAL A 264 28.92 25.38 -20.26
CA VAL A 264 28.98 24.46 -21.40
C VAL A 264 30.31 24.63 -22.12
N THR A 265 31.10 23.56 -22.25
CA THR A 265 32.43 23.61 -22.90
C THR A 265 32.84 22.26 -23.51
N ASP A 266 33.70 22.29 -24.53
CA ASP A 266 34.24 21.11 -25.22
C ASP A 266 35.76 20.93 -25.11
N GLY A 267 36.43 21.77 -24.31
CA GLY A 267 37.88 21.84 -24.27
C GLY A 267 38.43 22.21 -22.89
N GLU A 268 39.65 21.71 -22.61
CA GLU A 268 40.42 22.11 -21.43
C GLU A 268 40.67 23.63 -21.41
N SER A 269 40.51 24.21 -20.22
CA SER A 269 40.72 25.61 -19.93
C SER A 269 42.20 25.98 -20.09
N HIS A 270 42.47 27.00 -20.90
CA HIS A 270 43.81 27.56 -21.08
C HIS A 270 44.25 28.42 -19.87
N ASP A 271 43.33 28.71 -18.96
CA ASP A 271 43.51 29.44 -17.71
C ASP A 271 43.15 28.60 -16.48
N ASN A 272 43.30 27.28 -16.57
CA ASN A 272 42.93 26.32 -15.52
C ASN A 272 43.57 26.60 -14.14
N TYR A 273 44.75 27.24 -14.11
CA TYR A 273 45.44 27.64 -12.88
C TYR A 273 44.62 28.63 -12.02
N ARG A 274 43.64 29.31 -12.61
CA ARG A 274 42.70 30.23 -11.93
C ARG A 274 41.40 29.56 -11.49
N LEU A 275 41.04 28.39 -12.04
CA LEU A 275 39.73 27.78 -11.80
C LEU A 275 39.46 27.60 -10.31
N LYS A 276 40.45 27.13 -9.54
CA LYS A 276 40.26 26.89 -8.11
C LYS A 276 39.80 28.16 -7.36
N GLU A 277 40.50 29.28 -7.57
CA GLU A 277 40.18 30.56 -6.93
C GLU A 277 38.79 31.04 -7.35
N VAL A 278 38.47 31.00 -8.65
CA VAL A 278 37.17 31.43 -9.18
C VAL A 278 36.02 30.57 -8.66
N ILE A 279 36.22 29.25 -8.52
CA ILE A 279 35.19 28.35 -7.99
C ILE A 279 34.99 28.58 -6.49
N ASP A 280 36.05 28.80 -5.72
CA ASP A 280 35.96 29.16 -4.30
C ASP A 280 35.15 30.47 -4.14
N ASP A 281 35.40 31.49 -4.97
CA ASP A 281 34.62 32.74 -4.97
C ASP A 281 33.14 32.52 -5.33
N CYS A 282 32.84 31.61 -6.28
CA CYS A 282 31.47 31.25 -6.60
C CYS A 282 30.75 30.55 -5.43
N GLU A 283 31.45 29.73 -4.65
CA GLU A 283 30.87 29.09 -3.45
C GLU A 283 30.59 30.12 -2.35
N ASP A 284 31.51 31.06 -2.12
CA ASP A 284 31.33 32.15 -1.15
C ASP A 284 30.12 33.05 -1.49
N GLU A 285 29.82 33.19 -2.78
CA GLU A 285 28.64 33.92 -3.28
C GLU A 285 27.36 33.07 -3.42
N ASN A 286 27.39 31.80 -3.00
CA ASN A 286 26.28 30.86 -3.10
C ASN A 286 25.73 30.71 -4.54
N ILE A 287 26.62 30.58 -5.53
CA ILE A 287 26.26 30.35 -6.93
C ILE A 287 26.27 28.84 -7.19
N GLN A 288 25.11 28.26 -7.46
CA GLN A 288 25.00 26.85 -7.85
C GLN A 288 25.48 26.66 -9.29
N ARG A 289 26.42 25.74 -9.55
CA ARG A 289 27.07 25.58 -10.86
C ARG A 289 26.78 24.20 -11.44
N PHE A 290 26.17 24.17 -12.62
CA PHE A 290 26.04 22.98 -13.46
C PHE A 290 27.09 23.02 -14.56
N ALA A 291 27.88 21.96 -14.71
CA ALA A 291 28.96 21.90 -15.69
C ALA A 291 28.71 20.78 -16.71
N ILE A 292 28.78 21.13 -17.99
CA ILE A 292 28.48 20.26 -19.13
C ILE A 292 29.73 20.13 -20.00
N ALA A 293 30.28 18.91 -20.05
CA ALA A 293 31.43 18.55 -20.87
C ALA A 293 30.99 17.94 -22.21
N ILE A 294 31.41 18.53 -23.32
CA ILE A 294 31.17 18.02 -24.67
C ILE A 294 32.40 17.27 -25.17
N LEU A 295 32.27 15.97 -25.44
CA LEU A 295 33.41 15.11 -25.80
C LEU A 295 33.64 14.99 -27.32
N GLY A 296 32.87 15.74 -28.13
CA GLY A 296 32.89 15.65 -29.59
C GLY A 296 34.27 15.90 -30.19
N SER A 297 34.94 16.97 -29.78
CA SER A 297 36.29 17.33 -30.23
C SER A 297 37.33 16.23 -29.91
N TYR A 298 37.28 15.66 -28.70
CA TYR A 298 38.21 14.62 -28.24
C TYR A 298 37.97 13.28 -28.93
N SER A 299 36.71 12.93 -29.16
CA SER A 299 36.31 11.69 -29.84
C SER A 299 36.68 11.73 -31.33
N ARG A 300 36.50 12.88 -32.01
CA ARG A 300 36.99 13.08 -33.38
C ARG A 300 38.52 13.04 -33.49
N GLY A 301 39.23 13.43 -32.44
CA GLY A 301 40.70 13.46 -32.37
C GLY A 301 41.37 12.19 -31.84
N ASN A 302 40.63 11.16 -31.40
CA ASN A 302 41.16 10.01 -30.65
C ASN A 302 42.04 10.41 -29.45
N LEU A 303 41.61 11.44 -28.71
CA LEU A 303 42.32 11.99 -27.55
C LEU A 303 41.76 11.42 -26.24
N SER A 304 42.59 11.35 -25.19
CA SER A 304 42.12 10.97 -23.84
C SER A 304 41.22 12.06 -23.26
N THR A 305 40.07 11.67 -22.72
CA THR A 305 39.07 12.55 -22.12
C THR A 305 39.22 12.71 -20.61
N GLU A 306 40.10 11.94 -19.98
CA GLU A 306 40.19 11.82 -18.52
C GLU A 306 40.49 13.16 -17.83
N LYS A 307 41.49 13.90 -18.32
CA LYS A 307 41.89 15.18 -17.74
C LYS A 307 40.81 16.25 -17.89
N PHE A 308 40.23 16.34 -19.08
CA PHE A 308 39.14 17.27 -19.37
C PHE A 308 37.92 17.00 -18.48
N VAL A 309 37.48 15.75 -18.38
CA VAL A 309 36.34 15.38 -17.54
C VAL A 309 36.58 15.71 -16.07
N GLU A 310 37.78 15.46 -15.54
CA GLU A 310 38.12 15.82 -14.16
C GLU A 310 38.17 17.34 -13.94
N GLU A 311 38.63 18.11 -14.93
CA GLU A 311 38.58 19.58 -14.88
C GLU A 311 37.12 20.08 -14.79
N ILE A 312 36.23 19.61 -15.67
CA ILE A 312 34.84 20.06 -15.68
C ILE A 312 34.07 19.57 -14.45
N LYS A 313 34.38 18.39 -13.91
CA LYS A 313 33.86 17.93 -12.61
C LYS A 313 34.25 18.88 -11.47
N SER A 314 35.44 19.48 -11.51
CA SER A 314 35.89 20.42 -10.47
C SER A 314 35.16 21.77 -10.50
N ILE A 315 34.53 22.11 -11.63
CA ILE A 315 33.73 23.33 -11.80
C ILE A 315 32.33 23.17 -11.20
N ALA A 316 31.74 21.98 -11.32
CA ALA A 316 30.40 21.67 -10.85
C ALA A 316 30.29 21.76 -9.32
N SER A 317 29.14 22.24 -8.82
CA SER A 317 28.84 22.25 -7.39
C SER A 317 28.71 20.83 -6.81
N LYS A 318 28.85 20.71 -5.49
CA LYS A 318 28.61 19.42 -4.81
C LYS A 318 27.10 19.20 -4.58
N PRO A 319 26.62 17.95 -4.63
CA PRO A 319 27.36 16.75 -5.05
C PRO A 319 27.56 16.70 -6.57
N THR A 320 28.74 16.27 -7.02
CA THR A 320 29.19 16.43 -8.41
C THR A 320 28.38 15.57 -9.39
N GLU A 321 27.99 14.36 -9.01
CA GLU A 321 27.15 13.45 -9.80
C GLU A 321 25.79 14.06 -10.22
N LYS A 322 25.35 15.08 -9.47
CA LYS A 322 24.13 15.84 -9.69
C LYS A 322 24.35 17.13 -10.49
N HIS A 323 25.56 17.68 -10.52
CA HIS A 323 25.83 18.97 -11.16
C HIS A 323 26.70 18.85 -12.41
N PHE A 324 27.27 17.67 -12.65
CA PHE A 324 28.09 17.37 -13.81
C PHE A 324 27.32 16.54 -14.83
N PHE A 325 27.47 16.91 -16.11
CA PHE A 325 26.98 16.16 -17.26
C PHE A 325 28.09 16.03 -18.29
N ASN A 326 28.16 14.88 -18.96
CA ASN A 326 28.98 14.71 -20.14
C ASN A 326 28.13 14.23 -21.31
N VAL A 327 28.47 14.70 -22.51
CA VAL A 327 27.82 14.28 -23.75
C VAL A 327 28.87 13.81 -24.74
N SER A 328 28.50 12.82 -25.57
CA SER A 328 29.43 12.23 -26.55
C SER A 328 29.86 13.23 -27.61
N ASP A 329 28.97 14.13 -28.02
CA ASP A 329 29.19 15.18 -29.02
C ASP A 329 28.19 16.33 -28.84
N GLU A 330 28.31 17.35 -29.69
CA GLU A 330 27.48 18.56 -29.66
C GLU A 330 25.99 18.25 -29.92
N LEU A 331 25.69 17.27 -30.79
CA LEU A 331 24.31 16.89 -31.14
C LEU A 331 23.59 16.22 -29.94
N ALA A 332 24.34 15.52 -29.10
CA ALA A 332 23.83 14.88 -27.89
C ALA A 332 23.46 15.88 -26.76
N LEU A 333 23.82 17.16 -26.85
CA LEU A 333 23.41 18.18 -25.87
C LEU A 333 21.89 18.24 -25.68
N VAL A 334 21.13 18.05 -26.75
CA VAL A 334 19.67 18.08 -26.71
C VAL A 334 19.09 16.96 -25.83
N THR A 335 19.82 15.86 -25.63
CA THR A 335 19.37 14.70 -24.82
C THR A 335 19.43 14.96 -23.32
N ILE A 336 20.31 15.85 -22.85
CA ILE A 336 20.47 16.16 -21.43
C ILE A 336 19.54 17.27 -20.94
N VAL A 337 18.84 17.95 -21.85
CA VAL A 337 17.98 19.11 -21.52
C VAL A 337 16.89 18.77 -20.50
N GLU A 338 16.26 17.60 -20.64
CA GLU A 338 15.21 17.16 -19.72
C GLU A 338 15.78 16.94 -18.31
N ALA A 339 16.87 16.17 -18.21
CA ALA A 339 17.54 15.92 -16.94
C ALA A 339 18.10 17.20 -16.31
N LEU A 340 18.78 18.06 -17.08
CA LEU A 340 19.31 19.33 -16.60
C LEU A 340 18.19 20.27 -16.14
N GLY A 341 17.11 20.37 -16.91
CA GLY A 341 15.94 21.16 -16.57
C GLY A 341 15.34 20.70 -15.23
N GLU A 342 15.09 19.40 -15.06
CA GLU A 342 14.58 18.84 -13.80
C GLU A 342 15.46 19.20 -12.60
N ARG A 343 16.79 19.12 -12.76
CA ARG A 343 17.75 19.46 -11.69
C ARG A 343 17.76 20.95 -11.35
N ILE A 344 17.65 21.83 -12.34
CA ILE A 344 17.55 23.27 -12.13
C ILE A 344 16.20 23.62 -11.48
N PHE A 345 15.10 23.03 -11.94
CA PHE A 345 13.76 23.31 -11.41
C PHE A 345 13.55 22.78 -9.99
N ALA A 346 14.26 21.72 -9.59
CA ALA A 346 14.27 21.29 -8.19
C ALA A 346 14.75 22.40 -7.22
N LEU A 347 15.58 23.35 -7.67
CA LEU A 347 15.98 24.52 -6.88
C LEU A 347 14.84 25.52 -6.65
N GLU A 348 13.80 25.52 -7.49
CA GLU A 348 12.60 26.34 -7.29
C GLU A 348 11.70 25.77 -6.18
N ALA A 349 11.75 24.45 -5.97
CA ALA A 349 10.89 23.75 -5.03
C ALA A 349 11.49 23.64 -3.62
N THR A 350 12.82 23.60 -3.47
CA THR A 350 13.51 23.28 -2.21
C THR A 350 14.30 24.45 -1.61
N ALA A 351 14.64 24.37 -0.32
CA ALA A 351 15.49 25.35 0.36
C ALA A 351 16.96 24.94 0.46
N ASP A 352 17.29 23.71 0.10
CA ASP A 352 18.64 23.16 0.23
C ASP A 352 19.49 23.36 -1.03
N GLN A 353 20.77 23.69 -0.80
CA GLN A 353 21.83 23.84 -1.82
C GLN A 353 22.21 22.50 -2.51
N GLN A 354 21.42 21.43 -2.31
CA GLN A 354 21.67 20.07 -2.77
C GLN A 354 20.63 19.64 -3.82
N ALA A 355 20.32 20.52 -4.76
CA ALA A 355 19.39 20.18 -5.84
C ALA A 355 19.90 19.04 -6.71
N ALA A 356 18.99 18.10 -7.00
CA ALA A 356 18.88 17.28 -8.22
C ALA A 356 18.35 15.84 -8.00
N SER A 357 17.83 15.48 -6.82
CA SER A 357 17.06 14.24 -6.64
C SER A 357 15.66 14.60 -6.16
N PHE A 358 14.62 13.93 -6.68
CA PHE A 358 13.27 14.03 -6.12
C PHE A 358 13.30 13.52 -4.68
N GLU A 359 13.19 14.44 -3.73
CA GLU A 359 13.08 14.12 -2.32
C GLU A 359 11.62 13.88 -1.97
N MET A 360 10.81 14.93 -1.98
CA MET A 360 9.41 14.88 -1.52
C MET A 360 8.41 15.32 -2.59
N GLU A 361 8.88 15.84 -3.71
CA GLU A 361 8.09 16.39 -4.82
C GLU A 361 7.17 15.34 -5.44
N MET A 362 7.64 14.10 -5.50
CA MET A 362 6.89 12.94 -6.01
C MET A 362 6.46 11.99 -4.89
N SER A 363 6.40 12.47 -3.64
CA SER A 363 6.25 11.61 -2.46
C SER A 363 4.97 10.75 -2.45
N GLN A 364 3.89 11.20 -3.08
CA GLN A 364 2.58 10.53 -3.05
C GLN A 364 2.12 10.19 -1.62
N ALA A 365 2.33 11.12 -0.68
CA ALA A 365 1.94 10.97 0.71
C ALA A 365 0.44 10.67 0.86
N GLY A 366 0.13 9.73 1.75
CA GLY A 366 -1.22 9.18 1.90
C GLY A 366 -1.51 8.00 0.97
N PHE A 367 -0.47 7.46 0.30
CA PHE A 367 -0.57 6.19 -0.45
C PHE A 367 -1.11 5.06 0.43
N SER A 368 -0.70 5.06 1.70
CA SER A 368 -1.34 4.31 2.77
C SER A 368 -1.45 5.19 4.01
N ALA A 369 -2.37 4.85 4.91
CA ALA A 369 -2.54 5.58 6.17
C ALA A 369 -2.92 4.63 7.30
N HIS A 370 -2.53 4.96 8.53
CA HIS A 370 -2.92 4.22 9.73
C HIS A 370 -2.89 5.12 10.97
N TYR A 371 -3.93 5.04 11.80
CA TYR A 371 -3.97 5.72 13.08
C TYR A 371 -3.26 4.88 14.15
N SER A 372 -2.32 5.49 14.86
CA SER A 372 -1.63 4.84 15.97
C SER A 372 -1.43 5.82 17.12
N GLN A 373 -2.12 5.59 18.23
CA GLN A 373 -2.20 6.53 19.35
C GLN A 373 -2.71 7.92 18.90
N ASP A 374 -1.89 8.96 19.03
CA ASP A 374 -2.18 10.31 18.56
C ASP A 374 -1.59 10.62 17.18
N TRP A 375 -0.82 9.70 16.62
CA TRP A 375 -0.14 9.90 15.35
C TRP A 375 -0.92 9.29 14.19
N ILE A 376 -0.90 10.00 13.07
CA ILE A 376 -1.30 9.50 11.77
C ILE A 376 -0.02 9.12 11.02
N MET A 377 0.10 7.85 10.69
CA MET A 377 1.15 7.37 9.78
C MET A 377 0.66 7.58 8.36
N LEU A 378 1.46 8.24 7.51
CA LEU A 378 1.19 8.39 6.08
C LEU A 378 2.34 7.79 5.27
N GLY A 379 2.04 6.79 4.47
CA GLY A 379 2.97 6.22 3.52
C GLY A 379 3.26 7.18 2.37
N ALA A 380 4.53 7.38 2.03
CA ALA A 380 5.01 8.27 0.98
C ALA A 380 5.94 7.50 0.04
N VAL A 381 5.37 6.72 -0.87
CA VAL A 381 6.09 5.72 -1.69
C VAL A 381 7.06 6.32 -2.70
N GLY A 382 6.79 7.51 -3.20
CA GLY A 382 7.61 8.15 -4.22
C GLY A 382 8.71 9.05 -3.66
N ALA A 383 8.84 9.11 -2.34
CA ALA A 383 9.88 9.90 -1.70
C ALA A 383 11.28 9.33 -1.99
N TYR A 384 12.27 10.20 -2.09
CA TYR A 384 13.69 9.87 -2.27
C TYR A 384 13.91 8.89 -3.43
N GLU A 385 13.49 9.29 -4.63
CA GLU A 385 13.55 8.48 -5.85
C GLU A 385 12.85 7.12 -5.72
N TRP A 386 11.62 7.15 -5.19
CA TRP A 386 10.78 5.99 -4.96
C TRP A 386 11.35 4.96 -3.96
N ASN A 387 12.38 5.31 -3.19
CA ASN A 387 12.77 4.50 -2.03
C ASN A 387 11.64 4.48 -0.99
N GLY A 388 10.95 5.60 -0.85
CA GLY A 388 9.79 5.79 -0.01
C GLY A 388 10.15 6.10 1.44
N THR A 389 9.17 6.61 2.18
CA THR A 389 9.29 6.91 3.60
C THR A 389 7.91 6.83 4.27
N VAL A 390 7.88 7.02 5.59
CA VAL A 390 6.64 7.13 6.38
C VAL A 390 6.63 8.44 7.12
N LEU A 391 5.67 9.30 6.81
CA LEU A 391 5.46 10.57 7.50
C LEU A 391 4.62 10.34 8.75
N MET A 392 4.97 11.00 9.85
CA MET A 392 4.18 10.95 11.08
C MET A 392 3.58 12.33 11.31
N VAL A 393 2.25 12.39 11.36
CA VAL A 393 1.49 13.64 11.52
C VAL A 393 0.73 13.61 12.83
N LYS A 394 0.88 14.65 13.65
CA LYS A 394 0.10 14.87 14.87
C LYS A 394 -0.25 16.35 14.97
N ASP A 395 -1.53 16.66 14.82
CA ASP A 395 -2.03 18.03 14.77
C ASP A 395 -1.28 18.86 13.69
N SER A 396 -0.48 19.86 14.10
CA SER A 396 0.38 20.64 13.21
C SER A 396 1.84 20.16 13.19
N ASP A 397 2.21 19.18 14.02
CA ASP A 397 3.56 18.61 14.03
C ASP A 397 3.68 17.51 12.97
N ILE A 398 4.70 17.64 12.11
CA ILE A 398 4.96 16.72 11.02
C ILE A 398 6.41 16.28 11.13
N LEU A 399 6.61 14.97 11.30
CA LEU A 399 7.91 14.34 11.23
C LEU A 399 8.09 13.75 9.84
N VAL A 400 9.11 14.24 9.13
CA VAL A 400 9.56 13.73 7.82
C VAL A 400 10.91 13.04 8.02
N PRO A 401 10.97 11.70 8.05
CA PRO A 401 12.24 10.99 8.14
C PRO A 401 13.09 11.21 6.90
N THR A 402 14.40 11.43 7.08
CA THR A 402 15.36 11.59 5.97
C THR A 402 15.59 10.28 5.23
N ASN A 403 16.12 10.37 4.00
CA ASN A 403 16.42 9.20 3.15
C ASN A 403 17.24 8.10 3.86
N ASP A 404 18.18 8.48 4.72
CA ASP A 404 19.05 7.52 5.42
C ASP A 404 18.40 6.84 6.63
N THR A 405 17.22 7.30 7.06
CA THR A 405 16.59 6.82 8.30
C THR A 405 16.29 5.33 8.28
N PHE A 406 15.78 4.82 7.15
CA PHE A 406 15.40 3.42 7.01
C PHE A 406 16.45 2.57 6.27
N ARG A 407 17.51 3.20 5.74
CA ARG A 407 18.58 2.53 4.99
C ARG A 407 19.40 1.61 5.90
N ASP A 408 19.80 0.47 5.34
CA ASP A 408 20.72 -0.44 6.01
C ASP A 408 22.17 -0.09 5.63
N ARG A 409 22.89 0.54 6.57
CA ARG A 409 24.29 0.94 6.39
C ARG A 409 25.25 -0.25 6.22
N LEU A 410 24.83 -1.48 6.54
CA LEU A 410 25.69 -2.67 6.43
C LEU A 410 25.70 -3.27 5.01
N THR A 411 24.77 -2.87 4.14
CA THR A 411 24.58 -3.44 2.79
C THR A 411 24.86 -2.44 1.66
N GLU A 412 25.84 -1.54 1.83
CA GLU A 412 26.26 -0.49 0.86
C GLU A 412 26.56 -0.98 -0.58
N ARG A 413 26.58 -2.29 -0.85
CA ARG A 413 26.85 -2.81 -2.20
C ARG A 413 25.68 -2.71 -3.18
N ASN A 414 24.44 -2.60 -2.71
CA ASN A 414 23.26 -2.52 -3.58
C ASN A 414 22.35 -1.40 -3.09
N GLU A 415 22.37 -0.24 -3.77
CA GLU A 415 21.34 0.77 -3.56
C GLU A 415 19.96 0.13 -3.84
N PRO A 416 18.98 0.24 -2.93
CA PRO A 416 17.61 -0.07 -3.29
C PRO A 416 17.21 0.94 -4.38
N LEU A 417 16.92 0.45 -5.57
CA LEU A 417 16.29 1.26 -6.61
C LEU A 417 14.79 1.06 -6.48
N SER A 418 14.10 2.09 -6.00
CA SER A 418 12.63 2.17 -5.99
C SER A 418 11.92 1.08 -5.15
N ALA A 419 12.23 1.02 -3.86
CA ALA A 419 11.70 0.00 -2.94
C ALA A 419 10.22 0.18 -2.53
N TYR A 420 9.66 1.40 -2.65
CA TYR A 420 8.30 1.79 -2.27
C TYR A 420 8.00 1.62 -0.77
N LEU A 421 8.92 2.04 0.11
CA LEU A 421 8.63 2.09 1.53
C LEU A 421 7.44 3.00 1.84
N GLY A 422 6.55 2.50 2.71
CA GLY A 422 5.29 3.17 3.00
C GLY A 422 4.17 2.78 2.04
N TYR A 423 4.36 1.78 1.17
CA TYR A 423 3.26 1.22 0.37
C TYR A 423 2.13 0.72 1.27
N THR A 424 2.50 0.14 2.41
CA THR A 424 1.60 -0.12 3.54
C THR A 424 2.20 0.37 4.84
N VAL A 425 1.34 0.78 5.76
CA VAL A 425 1.70 1.15 7.13
C VAL A 425 0.71 0.51 8.11
N ASN A 426 1.22 0.12 9.28
CA ASN A 426 0.41 -0.42 10.38
C ASN A 426 1.18 -0.23 11.70
N SER A 427 0.57 -0.58 12.83
CA SER A 427 1.23 -0.54 14.14
C SER A 427 0.83 -1.73 15.00
N ALA A 428 1.73 -2.20 15.87
CA ALA A 428 1.46 -3.20 16.87
C ALA A 428 1.61 -2.62 18.28
N LEU A 429 0.68 -2.94 19.18
CA LEU A 429 0.76 -2.57 20.59
C LEU A 429 1.41 -3.70 21.39
N THR A 430 2.45 -3.36 22.15
CA THR A 430 3.21 -4.30 22.99
C THR A 430 3.29 -3.79 24.42
N THR A 431 3.69 -4.65 25.36
CA THR A 431 3.96 -4.25 26.75
C THR A 431 5.07 -3.19 26.87
N GLY A 432 5.96 -3.10 25.87
CA GLY A 432 7.05 -2.12 25.79
C GLY A 432 6.73 -0.85 24.99
N GLY A 433 5.46 -0.64 24.64
CA GLY A 433 4.97 0.48 23.83
C GLY A 433 4.57 0.06 22.42
N VAL A 434 4.47 1.05 21.53
CA VAL A 434 4.04 0.84 20.14
C VAL A 434 5.23 0.52 19.24
N LEU A 435 5.03 -0.46 18.37
CA LEU A 435 5.89 -0.76 17.24
C LEU A 435 5.20 -0.28 15.97
N TYR A 436 5.95 0.43 15.14
CA TYR A 436 5.48 0.90 13.84
C TYR A 436 5.99 -0.05 12.75
N ILE A 437 5.16 -0.28 11.74
CA ILE A 437 5.40 -1.29 10.71
C ILE A 437 5.16 -0.64 9.34
N ALA A 438 6.09 -0.84 8.41
CA ALA A 438 6.00 -0.32 7.07
C ALA A 438 6.44 -1.35 6.03
N GLY A 439 5.66 -1.51 4.97
CA GLY A 439 5.98 -2.38 3.84
C GLY A 439 6.71 -1.63 2.72
N GLN A 440 7.67 -2.31 2.09
CA GLN A 440 8.36 -1.92 0.86
C GLN A 440 8.37 -3.09 -0.13
N PRO A 441 7.25 -3.34 -0.83
CA PRO A 441 7.05 -4.57 -1.60
C PRO A 441 7.96 -4.72 -2.83
N ARG A 442 8.66 -3.66 -3.24
CA ARG A 442 9.62 -3.70 -4.35
C ARG A 442 11.08 -3.82 -3.89
N TYR A 443 11.35 -3.79 -2.58
CA TYR A 443 12.70 -3.91 -2.06
C TYR A 443 13.38 -5.18 -2.60
N ASN A 444 14.54 -5.02 -3.25
CA ASN A 444 15.29 -6.08 -3.90
C ASN A 444 14.43 -6.98 -4.81
N HIS A 445 13.35 -6.42 -5.39
CA HIS A 445 12.35 -7.10 -6.22
C HIS A 445 11.59 -8.25 -5.54
N THR A 446 11.90 -8.64 -4.30
CA THR A 446 11.18 -9.67 -3.54
C THR A 446 10.22 -9.10 -2.51
N GLY A 447 10.50 -7.89 -2.02
CA GLY A 447 9.73 -7.19 -0.99
C GLY A 447 10.32 -7.33 0.41
N GLN A 448 10.08 -6.35 1.28
CA GLN A 448 10.49 -6.37 2.69
C GLN A 448 9.48 -5.62 3.57
N VAL A 449 9.38 -6.01 4.84
CA VAL A 449 8.66 -5.28 5.88
C VAL A 449 9.64 -4.83 6.96
N ILE A 450 9.57 -3.55 7.33
CA ILE A 450 10.37 -2.92 8.36
C ILE A 450 9.53 -2.74 9.63
N ILE A 451 10.08 -3.15 10.78
CA ILE A 451 9.52 -2.92 12.10
C ILE A 451 10.45 -1.99 12.87
N TYR A 452 9.92 -0.89 13.38
CA TYR A 452 10.68 0.16 14.04
C TYR A 452 9.93 0.75 15.24
N LYS A 453 10.67 1.48 16.08
CA LYS A 453 10.14 2.25 17.19
C LYS A 453 10.59 3.71 17.05
N MET A 454 9.80 4.63 17.60
CA MET A 454 10.20 6.04 17.71
C MET A 454 10.70 6.32 19.12
N GLU A 455 11.88 6.93 19.23
CA GLU A 455 12.45 7.49 20.45
C GLU A 455 12.49 9.01 20.30
N GLY A 456 11.45 9.69 20.77
CA GLY A 456 11.24 11.11 20.47
C GLY A 456 10.95 11.31 18.98
N ARG A 457 11.88 11.94 18.26
CA ARG A 457 11.83 12.14 16.80
C ARG A 457 12.74 11.19 16.02
N GLU A 458 13.55 10.39 16.71
CA GLU A 458 14.45 9.43 16.08
C GLU A 458 13.75 8.11 15.82
N VAL A 459 14.02 7.51 14.66
CA VAL A 459 13.49 6.21 14.27
C VAL A 459 14.56 5.15 14.48
N GLN A 460 14.23 4.14 15.28
CA GLN A 460 15.08 2.99 15.52
C GLN A 460 14.48 1.75 14.86
N VAL A 461 15.14 1.23 13.83
CA VAL A 461 14.69 -0.01 13.17
C VAL A 461 15.10 -1.23 14.00
N LEU A 462 14.12 -2.04 14.37
CA LEU A 462 14.29 -3.21 15.24
C LEU A 462 14.42 -4.52 14.47
N GLN A 463 13.70 -4.65 13.35
CA GLN A 463 13.64 -5.88 12.57
C GLN A 463 13.30 -5.61 11.11
N ARG A 464 13.84 -6.45 10.22
CA ARG A 464 13.50 -6.50 8.80
C ARG A 464 13.07 -7.92 8.45
N LEU A 465 11.93 -8.04 7.77
CA LEU A 465 11.39 -9.32 7.27
C LEU A 465 11.45 -9.31 5.75
N ASN A 466 12.18 -10.25 5.15
CA ASN A 466 12.41 -10.30 3.70
C ASN A 466 11.45 -11.29 3.02
N GLY A 467 10.94 -10.91 1.85
CA GLY A 467 10.19 -11.80 0.96
C GLY A 467 11.09 -12.83 0.29
N GLU A 468 10.53 -14.02 0.02
CA GLU A 468 11.28 -15.17 -0.50
C GLU A 468 11.30 -15.28 -2.04
N GLN A 469 10.32 -14.67 -2.73
CA GLN A 469 10.13 -14.82 -4.17
C GLN A 469 10.10 -13.46 -4.87
N ILE A 470 10.85 -13.36 -5.97
CA ILE A 470 10.87 -12.17 -6.83
C ILE A 470 9.48 -11.90 -7.41
N GLY A 471 9.07 -10.63 -7.43
CA GLY A 471 7.76 -10.20 -7.91
C GLY A 471 6.59 -10.57 -7.00
N SER A 472 6.80 -11.26 -5.87
CA SER A 472 5.70 -11.70 -4.99
C SER A 472 4.95 -10.56 -4.30
N TYR A 473 5.57 -9.38 -4.26
CA TYR A 473 5.01 -8.17 -3.64
C TYR A 473 4.84 -8.32 -2.12
N PHE A 474 5.76 -9.04 -1.48
CA PHE A 474 5.76 -9.27 -0.03
C PHE A 474 5.82 -7.94 0.74
N GLY A 475 4.86 -7.70 1.63
CA GLY A 475 4.70 -6.42 2.32
C GLY A 475 3.75 -5.46 1.61
N GLY A 476 3.11 -5.89 0.53
CA GLY A 476 2.09 -5.10 -0.18
C GLY A 476 0.77 -4.98 0.59
N VAL A 477 0.53 -5.83 1.59
CA VAL A 477 -0.61 -5.77 2.52
C VAL A 477 -0.12 -6.17 3.90
N ILE A 478 -0.45 -5.39 4.93
CA ILE A 478 -0.02 -5.65 6.31
C ILE A 478 -1.20 -5.44 7.25
N THR A 479 -1.35 -6.34 8.21
CA THR A 479 -2.35 -6.21 9.28
C THR A 479 -1.80 -6.80 10.57
N THR A 480 -2.09 -6.14 11.68
CA THR A 480 -1.83 -6.66 13.02
C THR A 480 -3.14 -7.06 13.68
N ILE A 481 -3.09 -8.02 14.59
CA ILE A 481 -4.28 -8.47 15.30
C ILE A 481 -3.93 -8.94 16.71
N ASP A 482 -4.74 -8.49 17.66
CA ASP A 482 -4.88 -9.07 19.00
C ASP A 482 -5.92 -10.18 18.91
N ILE A 483 -5.51 -11.45 19.02
CA ILE A 483 -6.41 -12.60 18.86
C ILE A 483 -7.13 -12.87 20.17
N ASN A 484 -6.43 -12.81 21.30
CA ASN A 484 -6.95 -13.22 22.60
C ASN A 484 -7.66 -12.11 23.39
N ARG A 485 -7.70 -10.89 22.84
CA ARG A 485 -8.36 -9.70 23.41
C ARG A 485 -7.70 -9.19 24.68
N ASP A 486 -6.40 -9.41 24.85
CA ASP A 486 -5.63 -8.88 25.98
C ASP A 486 -5.15 -7.43 25.79
N SER A 487 -5.58 -6.79 24.70
CA SER A 487 -5.20 -5.45 24.25
C SER A 487 -3.78 -5.34 23.67
N PHE A 488 -3.04 -6.45 23.55
CA PHE A 488 -1.73 -6.47 22.89
C PHE A 488 -1.80 -7.24 21.58
N THR A 489 -0.98 -6.82 20.62
CA THR A 489 -0.91 -7.48 19.33
C THR A 489 -0.26 -8.85 19.48
N ASP A 490 -0.96 -9.90 19.04
CA ASP A 490 -0.43 -11.26 19.02
C ASP A 490 0.29 -11.58 17.70
N LEU A 491 -0.32 -11.19 16.57
CA LEU A 491 0.10 -11.61 15.24
C LEU A 491 0.29 -10.42 14.30
N LEU A 492 1.26 -10.59 13.39
CA LEU A 492 1.46 -9.77 12.21
C LEU A 492 1.24 -10.65 10.97
N LEU A 493 0.32 -10.22 10.11
CA LEU A 493 0.04 -10.84 8.83
C LEU A 493 0.61 -9.99 7.70
N ILE A 494 1.31 -10.65 6.78
CA ILE A 494 1.96 -10.01 5.64
C ILE A 494 1.48 -10.70 4.37
N GLY A 495 0.80 -9.94 3.51
CA GLY A 495 0.38 -10.39 2.18
C GLY A 495 1.51 -10.29 1.16
N ALA A 496 1.56 -11.30 0.29
CA ALA A 496 2.30 -11.33 -0.96
C ALA A 496 1.32 -11.73 -2.09
N PRO A 497 0.43 -10.81 -2.50
CA PRO A 497 -0.67 -11.12 -3.40
C PRO A 497 -0.21 -11.55 -4.80
N MET A 498 0.99 -11.16 -5.23
CA MET A 498 1.57 -11.55 -6.51
C MET A 498 2.47 -12.79 -6.39
N PHE A 499 2.43 -13.51 -5.27
CA PHE A 499 3.16 -14.76 -5.11
C PHE A 499 2.72 -15.77 -6.17
N MET A 500 3.67 -16.24 -6.97
CA MET A 500 3.46 -17.16 -8.06
C MET A 500 3.39 -18.60 -7.54
N GLY A 501 2.31 -19.28 -7.87
CA GLY A 501 2.06 -20.67 -7.55
C GLY A 501 2.83 -21.65 -8.44
N THR A 502 2.62 -22.94 -8.20
CA THR A 502 3.33 -24.01 -8.92
C THR A 502 3.00 -24.10 -10.40
N GLU A 503 1.85 -23.56 -10.83
CA GLU A 503 1.42 -23.52 -12.22
C GLU A 503 1.74 -22.19 -12.91
N LYS A 504 2.53 -21.31 -12.27
CA LYS A 504 2.82 -19.94 -12.71
C LYS A 504 1.58 -19.06 -12.80
N GLU A 505 0.64 -19.27 -11.91
CA GLU A 505 -0.52 -18.45 -11.63
C GLU A 505 -0.22 -17.46 -10.51
N GLU A 506 -0.87 -16.28 -10.51
CA GLU A 506 -0.81 -15.34 -9.39
C GLU A 506 -1.65 -15.86 -8.21
N GLN A 507 -1.16 -16.91 -7.56
CA GLN A 507 -1.85 -17.60 -6.46
C GLN A 507 -2.06 -16.64 -5.28
N GLY A 508 -1.02 -15.89 -4.92
CA GLY A 508 -0.98 -15.08 -3.70
C GLY A 508 -0.76 -15.94 -2.45
N LYS A 509 -0.18 -15.33 -1.41
CA LYS A 509 0.19 -15.99 -0.15
C LYS A 509 0.14 -15.00 0.99
N VAL A 510 -0.25 -15.45 2.19
CA VAL A 510 -0.21 -14.64 3.41
C VAL A 510 0.67 -15.32 4.45
N TYR A 511 1.65 -14.59 4.96
CA TYR A 511 2.58 -15.06 5.98
C TYR A 511 2.12 -14.60 7.35
N VAL A 512 2.19 -15.49 8.33
CA VAL A 512 1.74 -15.26 9.71
C VAL A 512 2.96 -15.26 10.62
N TYR A 513 3.17 -14.17 11.32
CA TYR A 513 4.24 -14.00 12.29
C TYR A 513 3.65 -13.78 13.68
N GLY A 514 4.19 -14.46 14.69
CA GLY A 514 3.83 -14.23 16.09
C GLY A 514 4.74 -13.22 16.75
N LEU A 515 4.17 -12.37 17.60
CA LEU A 515 4.95 -11.44 18.40
C LEU A 515 5.60 -12.16 19.58
N ASN A 516 6.92 -12.04 19.68
CA ASN A 516 7.73 -12.44 20.82
C ASN A 516 8.46 -11.22 21.38
N LYS A 517 7.90 -10.61 22.43
CA LYS A 517 8.33 -9.34 23.04
C LYS A 517 8.29 -8.17 22.04
N THR A 518 9.34 -8.02 21.25
CA THR A 518 9.51 -6.94 20.27
C THR A 518 9.86 -7.45 18.88
N LYS A 519 9.95 -8.77 18.68
CA LYS A 519 10.30 -9.40 17.41
C LYS A 519 9.16 -10.27 16.91
N PHE A 520 8.98 -10.28 15.60
CA PHE A 520 8.00 -11.11 14.91
C PHE A 520 8.69 -12.36 14.36
N GLU A 521 8.21 -13.53 14.78
CA GLU A 521 8.74 -14.84 14.39
C GLU A 521 7.76 -15.56 13.46
N TYR A 522 8.26 -16.08 12.34
CA TYR A 522 7.43 -16.80 11.36
C TYR A 522 6.78 -18.03 12.01
N GLN A 523 5.47 -18.15 11.88
CA GLN A 523 4.71 -19.31 12.36
C GLN A 523 4.28 -20.22 11.22
N MET A 524 3.62 -19.66 10.20
CA MET A 524 3.03 -20.41 9.09
C MET A 524 2.67 -19.50 7.93
N SER A 525 2.20 -20.10 6.83
CA SER A 525 1.62 -19.38 5.69
C SER A 525 0.21 -19.91 5.41
N LEU A 526 -0.64 -19.02 4.91
CA LEU A 526 -1.99 -19.28 4.42
C LEU A 526 -2.00 -19.17 2.89
N GLU A 527 -2.74 -20.08 2.26
CA GLU A 527 -2.84 -20.21 0.81
C GLU A 527 -4.32 -20.39 0.42
N PRO A 528 -4.75 -19.89 -0.75
CA PRO A 528 -6.11 -20.08 -1.23
C PRO A 528 -6.34 -21.51 -1.73
N ILE A 529 -7.59 -21.82 -2.11
CA ILE A 529 -7.84 -23.04 -2.89
C ILE A 529 -7.08 -22.97 -4.23
N LYS A 530 -6.56 -24.11 -4.67
CA LYS A 530 -5.86 -24.20 -5.96
C LYS A 530 -6.78 -23.83 -7.10
N GLN A 531 -6.38 -22.84 -7.88
CA GLN A 531 -7.07 -22.46 -9.11
C GLN A 531 -6.55 -23.31 -10.27
N THR A 532 -7.45 -23.71 -11.16
CA THR A 532 -7.06 -24.42 -12.38
C THR A 532 -6.89 -23.40 -13.49
N CYS A 533 -5.64 -23.02 -13.79
CA CYS A 533 -5.37 -22.05 -14.85
C CYS A 533 -5.29 -22.71 -16.22
N CYS A 534 -5.92 -22.11 -17.23
CA CYS A 534 -5.71 -22.52 -18.61
C CYS A 534 -4.26 -22.22 -19.00
N SER A 535 -3.48 -23.25 -19.27
CA SER A 535 -2.17 -23.11 -19.90
C SER A 535 -2.17 -23.81 -21.26
N PRO A 536 -1.51 -23.23 -22.29
CA PRO A 536 -1.36 -23.87 -23.60
C PRO A 536 -0.74 -25.27 -23.54
N LEU A 537 -0.05 -25.59 -22.44
CA LEU A 537 0.67 -26.85 -22.21
C LEU A 537 -0.20 -27.97 -21.61
N LYS A 538 -1.41 -27.70 -21.12
CA LYS A 538 -2.19 -28.69 -20.34
C LYS A 538 -3.53 -29.13 -20.91
N GLN A 539 -4.16 -28.47 -21.90
CA GLN A 539 -5.49 -28.91 -22.39
C GLN A 539 -5.90 -28.39 -23.78
N ASP A 540 -6.21 -29.32 -24.70
CA ASP A 540 -6.90 -29.07 -26.00
C ASP A 540 -8.35 -28.57 -25.85
N THR A 541 -8.91 -28.59 -24.62
CA THR A 541 -10.29 -28.20 -24.32
C THR A 541 -10.43 -26.90 -23.53
N CYS A 542 -9.35 -26.12 -23.36
CA CYS A 542 -9.44 -24.81 -22.73
C CYS A 542 -10.24 -23.85 -23.63
N LYS A 543 -11.52 -23.64 -23.28
CA LYS A 543 -12.22 -22.43 -23.70
C LYS A 543 -11.43 -21.26 -23.12
N VAL A 544 -10.99 -20.35 -23.99
CA VAL A 544 -10.29 -19.11 -23.63
C VAL A 544 -10.97 -18.47 -22.41
N LEU A 545 -10.26 -18.40 -21.28
CA LEU A 545 -10.67 -17.54 -20.15
C LEU A 545 -10.76 -16.13 -20.72
N LYS A 546 -11.92 -15.48 -20.57
CA LYS A 546 -12.15 -14.16 -21.19
C LYS A 546 -11.23 -13.08 -20.63
N ASN A 547 -10.67 -13.28 -19.44
CA ASN A 547 -9.86 -12.31 -18.72
C ASN A 547 -8.51 -12.92 -18.30
N GLU A 548 -7.40 -12.25 -18.62
CA GLU A 548 -6.06 -12.50 -18.10
C GLU A 548 -5.69 -11.36 -17.13
N PRO A 549 -4.98 -11.61 -16.01
CA PRO A 549 -4.21 -12.81 -15.64
C PRO A 549 -4.98 -13.88 -14.84
N CYS A 550 -4.54 -15.15 -14.92
CA CYS A 550 -5.09 -16.23 -14.10
C CYS A 550 -4.43 -16.30 -12.71
N GLY A 551 -5.25 -16.53 -11.68
CA GLY A 551 -4.79 -16.64 -10.29
C GLY A 551 -5.90 -16.31 -9.31
N ALA A 552 -5.52 -16.09 -8.06
CA ALA A 552 -6.41 -15.72 -6.97
C ALA A 552 -6.06 -14.33 -6.41
N ARG A 553 -4.79 -13.93 -6.47
CA ARG A 553 -4.21 -12.81 -5.72
C ARG A 553 -4.62 -12.84 -4.24
N PHE A 554 -4.58 -14.02 -3.64
CA PHE A 554 -4.90 -14.19 -2.24
C PHE A 554 -4.00 -13.34 -1.35
N GLY A 555 -4.61 -12.60 -0.41
CA GLY A 555 -3.90 -11.64 0.42
C GLY A 555 -3.84 -10.23 -0.14
N THR A 556 -4.68 -9.89 -1.14
CA THR A 556 -4.84 -8.50 -1.64
C THR A 556 -5.52 -7.60 -0.62
N ALA A 557 -6.36 -8.17 0.24
CA ALA A 557 -6.90 -7.51 1.41
C ALA A 557 -6.80 -8.46 2.60
N ILE A 558 -6.44 -7.92 3.76
CA ILE A 558 -6.43 -8.64 5.03
C ILE A 558 -7.12 -7.71 6.02
N ALA A 559 -8.17 -8.18 6.68
CA ALA A 559 -8.87 -7.44 7.71
C ALA A 559 -8.80 -8.23 9.01
N ALA A 560 -8.30 -7.58 10.06
CA ALA A 560 -8.55 -8.03 11.42
C ALA A 560 -10.02 -7.74 11.71
N VAL A 561 -10.77 -8.77 12.05
CA VAL A 561 -12.18 -8.62 12.40
C VAL A 561 -12.38 -9.05 13.84
N LYS A 562 -13.32 -8.40 14.52
CA LYS A 562 -13.69 -8.86 15.85
C LYS A 562 -14.32 -10.26 15.76
N ASP A 563 -14.29 -10.99 16.87
CA ASP A 563 -14.88 -12.33 17.02
C ASP A 563 -16.25 -12.46 16.36
N LEU A 564 -16.29 -13.17 15.24
CA LEU A 564 -17.51 -13.39 14.47
C LEU A 564 -18.34 -14.51 15.08
N ASN A 565 -17.70 -15.50 15.73
CA ASN A 565 -18.31 -16.75 16.15
C ASN A 565 -18.61 -16.82 17.67
N LEU A 566 -18.32 -15.74 18.39
CA LEU A 566 -18.45 -15.56 19.83
C LEU A 566 -17.68 -16.62 20.66
N ASP A 567 -16.50 -17.08 20.23
CA ASP A 567 -15.65 -18.01 20.99
C ASP A 567 -14.63 -17.33 21.92
N GLY A 568 -14.60 -16.00 21.92
CA GLY A 568 -13.70 -15.17 22.72
C GLY A 568 -12.43 -14.75 21.99
N TYR A 569 -12.23 -15.16 20.73
CA TYR A 569 -11.05 -14.82 19.94
C TYR A 569 -11.41 -13.98 18.71
N ASN A 570 -10.58 -13.00 18.38
CA ASN A 570 -10.76 -12.23 17.14
C ASN A 570 -10.38 -13.08 15.92
N ASP A 571 -11.02 -12.78 14.80
CA ASP A 571 -10.94 -13.55 13.56
C ASP A 571 -10.27 -12.74 12.44
N ILE A 572 -10.01 -13.38 11.30
CA ILE A 572 -9.37 -12.74 10.15
C ILE A 572 -10.17 -13.02 8.89
N VAL A 573 -10.32 -12.01 8.04
CA VAL A 573 -10.86 -12.15 6.70
C VAL A 573 -9.80 -11.79 5.66
N ILE A 574 -9.61 -12.65 4.67
CA ILE A 574 -8.60 -12.49 3.61
C ILE A 574 -9.27 -12.48 2.24
N GLY A 575 -8.97 -11.46 1.44
CA GLY A 575 -9.47 -11.27 0.09
C GLY A 575 -8.66 -11.96 -1.00
N SER A 576 -9.36 -12.46 -2.01
CA SER A 576 -8.85 -13.19 -3.17
C SER A 576 -9.56 -12.70 -4.44
N PRO A 577 -9.30 -11.45 -4.88
CA PRO A 577 -10.14 -10.77 -5.88
C PRO A 577 -10.08 -11.38 -7.29
N LEU A 578 -9.01 -12.07 -7.68
CA LEU A 578 -8.92 -12.68 -9.02
C LEU A 578 -9.55 -14.07 -9.11
N GLU A 579 -9.92 -14.64 -7.96
CA GLU A 579 -10.50 -15.98 -7.90
C GLU A 579 -11.81 -16.07 -8.70
N ASP A 580 -12.16 -17.28 -9.17
CA ASP A 580 -13.40 -17.53 -9.91
C ASP A 580 -13.53 -16.68 -11.20
N ASP A 581 -12.43 -16.50 -11.95
CA ASP A 581 -12.35 -15.66 -13.17
C ASP A 581 -12.69 -14.20 -12.90
N HIS A 582 -11.90 -13.55 -12.04
CA HIS A 582 -12.00 -12.11 -11.72
C HIS A 582 -13.32 -11.73 -11.00
N ARG A 583 -14.15 -12.70 -10.60
CA ARG A 583 -15.34 -12.45 -9.77
C ARG A 583 -14.95 -12.18 -8.32
N GLY A 584 -13.97 -12.91 -7.82
CA GLY A 584 -13.37 -12.74 -6.49
C GLY A 584 -14.04 -13.54 -5.39
N ALA A 585 -13.30 -13.75 -4.30
CA ALA A 585 -13.74 -14.49 -3.11
C ALA A 585 -13.09 -13.92 -1.84
N VAL A 586 -13.64 -14.30 -0.68
CA VAL A 586 -13.00 -14.08 0.62
C VAL A 586 -12.97 -15.34 1.48
N TYR A 587 -12.01 -15.39 2.39
CA TYR A 587 -11.77 -16.50 3.32
C TYR A 587 -11.81 -16.00 4.75
N ILE A 588 -12.51 -16.74 5.61
CA ILE A 588 -12.60 -16.45 7.05
C ILE A 588 -11.75 -17.47 7.80
N TYR A 589 -10.88 -16.99 8.69
CA TYR A 589 -10.02 -17.79 9.55
C TYR A 589 -10.31 -17.46 11.01
N HIS A 590 -10.66 -18.48 11.79
CA HIS A 590 -10.93 -18.27 13.21
C HIS A 590 -9.67 -18.19 14.07
N GLY A 591 -9.72 -17.32 15.08
CA GLY A 591 -8.74 -17.22 16.14
C GLY A 591 -8.83 -18.40 17.12
N ARG A 592 -7.71 -18.74 17.77
CA ARG A 592 -7.67 -19.69 18.89
C ARG A 592 -6.42 -19.48 19.74
N GLY A 593 -6.60 -19.10 21.01
CA GLY A 593 -5.48 -18.72 21.87
C GLY A 593 -4.78 -17.49 21.30
N ASN A 594 -3.47 -17.57 21.08
CA ASN A 594 -2.70 -16.48 20.44
C ASN A 594 -2.29 -16.85 18.99
N LYS A 595 -3.12 -17.66 18.31
CA LYS A 595 -2.87 -18.18 16.95
C LYS A 595 -4.13 -18.15 16.13
N ILE A 596 -3.98 -18.32 14.82
CA ILE A 596 -5.09 -18.50 13.88
C ILE A 596 -5.13 -19.93 13.35
N SER A 597 -6.32 -20.39 12.97
CA SER A 597 -6.47 -21.67 12.28
C SER A 597 -5.74 -21.67 10.94
N LYS A 598 -5.14 -22.81 10.57
CA LYS A 598 -4.54 -22.99 9.24
C LYS A 598 -5.59 -23.18 8.15
N GLU A 599 -6.66 -23.90 8.49
CA GLU A 599 -7.79 -24.11 7.58
C GLU A 599 -8.80 -22.98 7.76
N TYR A 600 -9.31 -22.45 6.66
CA TYR A 600 -10.40 -21.47 6.70
C TYR A 600 -11.68 -22.13 7.21
N SER A 601 -12.50 -21.40 7.96
CA SER A 601 -13.79 -21.86 8.46
C SER A 601 -14.90 -21.69 7.41
N GLN A 602 -14.80 -20.62 6.61
CA GLN A 602 -15.76 -20.30 5.58
C GLN A 602 -15.07 -19.63 4.40
N ARG A 603 -15.49 -19.99 3.19
CA ARG A 603 -15.16 -19.28 1.94
C ARG A 603 -16.45 -18.70 1.38
N ILE A 604 -16.48 -17.39 1.16
CA ILE A 604 -17.59 -16.71 0.50
C ILE A 604 -17.18 -16.51 -0.96
N ALA A 605 -17.73 -17.36 -1.82
CA ALA A 605 -17.51 -17.32 -3.25
C ALA A 605 -18.27 -16.16 -3.89
N SER A 606 -17.64 -15.47 -4.85
CA SER A 606 -18.31 -14.71 -5.92
C SER A 606 -19.47 -13.83 -5.44
N GLY A 607 -19.16 -12.81 -4.63
CA GLY A 607 -20.13 -11.74 -4.33
C GLY A 607 -20.40 -10.83 -5.54
N GLY A 608 -19.52 -10.86 -6.56
CA GLY A 608 -19.70 -10.15 -7.83
C GLY A 608 -20.25 -11.04 -8.95
N ASP A 609 -21.01 -10.44 -9.86
CA ASP A 609 -21.53 -11.09 -11.06
C ASP A 609 -20.46 -11.27 -12.17
N GLY A 610 -19.27 -10.70 -11.99
CA GLY A 610 -18.17 -10.73 -12.97
C GLY A 610 -18.36 -9.77 -14.14
N GLU A 611 -19.48 -9.04 -14.19
CA GLU A 611 -19.80 -8.08 -15.24
C GLU A 611 -19.90 -6.67 -14.66
N LYS A 612 -20.82 -6.45 -13.73
CA LYS A 612 -21.02 -5.18 -13.02
C LYS A 612 -20.14 -5.06 -11.79
N VAL A 613 -19.90 -6.18 -11.10
CA VAL A 613 -19.03 -6.24 -9.92
C VAL A 613 -17.91 -7.23 -10.19
N LYS A 614 -16.68 -6.72 -10.18
CA LYS A 614 -15.43 -7.49 -10.37
C LYS A 614 -14.56 -7.37 -9.12
N PHE A 615 -13.63 -8.28 -8.95
CA PHE A 615 -12.63 -8.21 -7.87
C PHE A 615 -13.24 -8.17 -6.47
N PHE A 616 -14.29 -8.94 -6.24
CA PHE A 616 -14.87 -9.06 -4.91
C PHE A 616 -13.84 -9.57 -3.90
N GLY A 617 -13.66 -8.86 -2.79
CA GLY A 617 -12.54 -9.09 -1.87
C GLY A 617 -11.32 -8.21 -2.12
N GLN A 618 -11.43 -7.19 -2.98
CA GLN A 618 -10.41 -6.15 -3.17
C GLN A 618 -10.20 -5.32 -1.90
N SER A 619 -11.26 -5.10 -1.13
CA SER A 619 -11.22 -4.45 0.18
C SER A 619 -12.17 -5.14 1.14
N VAL A 620 -11.82 -5.16 2.44
CA VAL A 620 -12.61 -5.83 3.48
C VAL A 620 -12.51 -5.02 4.76
N HIS A 621 -13.61 -4.92 5.51
CA HIS A 621 -13.65 -4.33 6.85
C HIS A 621 -14.71 -5.03 7.71
N GLY A 622 -14.46 -5.20 9.01
CA GLY A 622 -15.38 -5.93 9.90
C GLY A 622 -15.09 -5.71 11.39
N GLU A 623 -15.39 -4.51 11.88
CA GLU A 623 -15.16 -4.14 13.29
C GLU A 623 -16.44 -3.79 14.06
N MET A 624 -17.57 -3.68 13.35
CA MET A 624 -18.81 -3.12 13.88
C MET A 624 -19.97 -4.09 13.70
N ASP A 625 -20.88 -4.04 14.65
CA ASP A 625 -22.24 -4.56 14.53
C ASP A 625 -23.08 -3.47 13.85
N LEU A 626 -23.54 -3.72 12.62
CA LEU A 626 -24.27 -2.74 11.82
C LEU A 626 -25.80 -2.91 11.86
N ASN A 627 -26.31 -4.00 12.44
CA ASN A 627 -27.75 -4.27 12.55
C ASN A 627 -28.26 -4.33 14.01
N ASP A 628 -27.38 -4.10 14.99
CA ASP A 628 -27.66 -4.12 16.43
C ASP A 628 -28.13 -5.50 16.96
N ASP A 629 -27.68 -6.59 16.35
CA ASP A 629 -28.00 -7.95 16.80
C ASP A 629 -26.98 -8.54 17.81
N GLY A 630 -25.92 -7.80 18.11
CA GLY A 630 -24.84 -8.18 19.01
C GLY A 630 -23.70 -8.95 18.33
N LEU A 631 -23.74 -9.11 17.01
CA LEU A 631 -22.72 -9.79 16.22
C LEU A 631 -21.99 -8.83 15.29
N ILE A 632 -20.73 -9.15 15.00
CA ILE A 632 -19.90 -8.32 14.14
C ILE A 632 -20.20 -8.65 12.69
N ASP A 633 -20.40 -7.62 11.87
CA ASP A 633 -20.70 -7.76 10.46
C ASP A 633 -19.46 -7.57 9.59
N VAL A 634 -19.49 -8.12 8.37
CA VAL A 634 -18.35 -8.05 7.45
C VAL A 634 -18.77 -7.32 6.17
N THR A 635 -18.07 -6.23 5.86
CA THR A 635 -18.22 -5.49 4.61
C THR A 635 -17.11 -5.88 3.64
N ILE A 636 -17.48 -6.17 2.39
CA ILE A 636 -16.55 -6.58 1.34
C ILE A 636 -16.77 -5.72 0.10
N GLY A 637 -15.71 -5.10 -0.39
CA GLY A 637 -15.69 -4.32 -1.62
C GLY A 637 -15.15 -5.09 -2.82
N GLY A 638 -15.63 -4.71 -4.00
CA GLY A 638 -15.06 -5.03 -5.31
C GLY A 638 -15.26 -3.82 -6.22
N LEU A 639 -14.70 -3.85 -7.43
CA LEU A 639 -14.95 -2.77 -8.39
C LEU A 639 -16.39 -2.85 -8.92
N GLY A 640 -17.12 -1.74 -8.85
CA GLY A 640 -18.52 -1.61 -9.25
C GLY A 640 -19.52 -1.94 -8.13
N GLY A 641 -19.07 -2.36 -6.95
CA GLY A 641 -19.99 -2.64 -5.85
C GLY A 641 -19.34 -3.09 -4.54
N ALA A 642 -20.12 -3.03 -3.46
CA ALA A 642 -19.77 -3.58 -2.16
C ALA A 642 -20.95 -4.35 -1.58
N ALA A 643 -20.69 -5.25 -0.64
CA ALA A 643 -21.72 -6.00 0.05
C ALA A 643 -21.40 -6.12 1.55
N LEU A 644 -22.44 -5.95 2.35
CA LEU A 644 -22.45 -6.09 3.80
C LEU A 644 -23.12 -7.43 4.15
N PHE A 645 -22.37 -8.29 4.84
CA PHE A 645 -22.79 -9.62 5.26
C PHE A 645 -23.03 -9.64 6.76
N TRP A 646 -24.19 -10.17 7.12
CA TRP A 646 -24.62 -10.31 8.52
C TRP A 646 -24.02 -11.56 9.13
N SER A 647 -23.48 -11.44 10.33
CA SER A 647 -23.16 -12.63 11.12
C SER A 647 -24.42 -13.29 11.67
N ARG A 648 -24.38 -14.61 11.85
CA ARG A 648 -25.44 -15.42 12.42
C ARG A 648 -24.93 -16.04 13.71
N ASP A 649 -25.81 -16.06 14.69
CA ASP A 649 -25.49 -16.62 15.98
C ASP A 649 -25.15 -18.12 15.89
N VAL A 650 -24.26 -18.56 16.77
CA VAL A 650 -23.73 -19.92 16.80
C VAL A 650 -24.37 -20.66 17.95
N ALA A 651 -25.02 -21.79 17.64
CA ALA A 651 -25.60 -22.67 18.65
C ALA A 651 -24.52 -23.60 19.25
N GLU A 652 -24.33 -23.53 20.56
CA GLU A 652 -23.49 -24.47 21.31
C GLU A 652 -24.34 -25.62 21.83
N VAL A 653 -23.99 -26.86 21.44
CA VAL A 653 -24.67 -28.08 21.87
C VAL A 653 -23.75 -28.94 22.72
N ASN A 654 -24.00 -28.96 24.02
CA ASN A 654 -23.31 -29.79 24.98
C ASN A 654 -24.03 -31.13 25.16
N VAL A 655 -23.34 -32.24 24.89
CA VAL A 655 -23.90 -33.60 24.99
C VAL A 655 -23.22 -34.37 26.11
N SER A 656 -24.03 -34.89 27.03
CA SER A 656 -23.58 -35.80 28.09
C SER A 656 -24.29 -37.14 27.98
N MET A 657 -23.61 -38.21 28.39
CA MET A 657 -24.15 -39.57 28.29
C MET A 657 -23.88 -40.33 29.60
N GLN A 658 -24.90 -40.98 30.12
CA GLN A 658 -24.82 -41.79 31.34
C GLN A 658 -25.37 -43.20 31.08
N PHE A 659 -24.74 -44.20 31.71
CA PHE A 659 -25.12 -45.60 31.54
C PHE A 659 -25.62 -46.19 32.85
N THR A 660 -26.73 -46.92 32.77
CA THR A 660 -27.29 -47.67 33.89
C THR A 660 -27.48 -49.14 33.47
N PRO A 661 -26.76 -50.09 34.08
CA PRO A 661 -25.76 -49.93 35.16
C PRO A 661 -24.42 -49.32 34.67
N LYS A 662 -23.68 -48.66 35.58
CA LYS A 662 -22.37 -48.03 35.27
C LYS A 662 -21.30 -49.04 34.82
N SER A 663 -21.44 -50.30 35.22
CA SER A 663 -20.57 -51.41 34.85
C SER A 663 -21.39 -52.63 34.46
N ILE A 664 -20.91 -53.37 33.47
CA ILE A 664 -21.54 -54.62 33.03
C ILE A 664 -21.07 -55.76 33.93
N ASN A 665 -22.00 -56.38 34.67
CA ASN A 665 -21.74 -57.65 35.33
C ASN A 665 -22.21 -58.80 34.44
N ILE A 666 -21.26 -59.56 33.88
CA ILE A 666 -21.52 -60.64 32.92
C ILE A 666 -22.36 -61.78 33.54
N GLN A 667 -22.31 -61.94 34.86
CA GLN A 667 -23.02 -63.01 35.57
C GLN A 667 -24.49 -62.67 35.87
N GLN A 668 -24.86 -61.38 35.80
CA GLN A 668 -26.19 -60.90 36.16
C GLN A 668 -26.97 -60.48 34.91
N GLN A 669 -27.66 -61.45 34.28
CA GLN A 669 -28.57 -61.21 33.16
C GLN A 669 -29.83 -60.52 33.66
N ASN A 670 -29.95 -59.22 33.42
CA ASN A 670 -30.97 -58.33 33.98
C ASN A 670 -32.19 -58.12 33.07
N CYS A 671 -32.24 -58.72 31.88
CA CYS A 671 -33.39 -58.62 30.98
C CYS A 671 -33.53 -59.84 30.05
N GLN A 672 -34.66 -59.92 29.34
CA GLN A 672 -34.94 -60.97 28.36
C GLN A 672 -35.33 -60.34 27.02
N ILE A 673 -34.55 -60.62 25.96
CA ILE A 673 -34.80 -60.16 24.58
C ILE A 673 -35.04 -61.41 23.73
N ASN A 674 -36.14 -61.48 22.96
CA ASN A 674 -36.48 -62.62 22.09
C ASN A 674 -36.37 -63.98 22.80
N LYS A 675 -36.92 -64.08 24.03
CA LYS A 675 -36.90 -65.25 24.92
C LYS A 675 -35.51 -65.67 25.43
N ARG A 676 -34.42 -64.97 25.09
CA ARG A 676 -33.06 -65.22 25.62
C ARG A 676 -32.75 -64.25 26.76
N LYS A 677 -32.24 -64.77 27.88
CA LYS A 677 -31.72 -63.93 28.96
C LYS A 677 -30.42 -63.27 28.50
N THR A 678 -30.34 -61.95 28.65
CA THR A 678 -29.19 -61.15 28.26
C THR A 678 -29.00 -59.98 29.25
N ILE A 679 -27.99 -59.14 29.00
CA ILE A 679 -27.70 -57.94 29.77
C ILE A 679 -28.17 -56.74 28.95
N CYS A 680 -29.15 -56.01 29.48
CA CYS A 680 -29.60 -54.74 28.96
C CYS A 680 -28.94 -53.59 29.71
N ILE A 681 -28.62 -52.55 28.98
CA ILE A 681 -28.00 -51.33 29.48
C ILE A 681 -28.81 -50.16 28.92
N ASN A 682 -29.15 -49.24 29.80
CA ASN A 682 -29.80 -47.99 29.42
C ASN A 682 -28.71 -46.92 29.26
N ALA A 683 -28.62 -46.33 28.08
CA ALA A 683 -27.85 -45.11 27.82
C ALA A 683 -28.79 -43.91 27.83
N THR A 684 -28.68 -43.06 28.83
CA THR A 684 -29.36 -41.76 28.86
C THR A 684 -28.44 -40.72 28.24
N ILE A 685 -28.87 -40.11 27.15
CA ILE A 685 -28.16 -39.06 26.43
C ILE A 685 -28.89 -37.76 26.69
N CYS A 686 -28.18 -36.77 27.23
CA CYS A 686 -28.71 -35.45 27.51
C CYS A 686 -28.06 -34.42 26.58
N PHE A 687 -28.89 -33.66 25.88
CA PHE A 687 -28.51 -32.56 25.01
C PHE A 687 -28.87 -31.25 25.71
N LYS A 688 -27.89 -30.36 25.84
CA LYS A 688 -28.08 -28.99 26.30
C LYS A 688 -27.70 -28.05 25.17
N ALA A 689 -28.66 -27.29 24.65
CA ALA A 689 -28.46 -26.37 23.54
C ALA A 689 -28.66 -24.94 24.05
N ARG A 690 -27.72 -24.05 23.70
CA ARG A 690 -27.83 -22.61 23.92
C ARG A 690 -27.29 -21.86 22.72
N LEU A 691 -27.75 -20.63 22.55
CA LEU A 691 -27.11 -19.68 21.66
C LEU A 691 -25.91 -19.05 22.36
N LYS A 692 -24.90 -18.62 21.60
CA LYS A 692 -23.73 -17.96 22.20
C LYS A 692 -24.00 -16.49 22.50
N SER A 693 -24.79 -15.80 21.66
CA SER A 693 -25.13 -14.39 21.89
C SER A 693 -26.08 -14.16 23.07
N LYS A 694 -26.89 -15.16 23.44
CA LYS A 694 -27.97 -15.04 24.45
C LYS A 694 -27.97 -16.22 25.41
N GLU A 695 -28.23 -15.95 26.69
CA GLU A 695 -28.40 -17.00 27.72
C GLU A 695 -29.76 -17.72 27.65
N ASP A 696 -30.66 -17.29 26.75
CA ASP A 696 -32.02 -17.81 26.65
C ASP A 696 -32.10 -19.27 26.13
N THR A 697 -33.21 -19.93 26.49
CA THR A 697 -33.55 -21.27 25.98
C THR A 697 -33.87 -21.21 24.50
N PHE A 698 -32.90 -21.58 23.66
CA PHE A 698 -33.08 -21.80 22.24
C PHE A 698 -33.74 -23.16 21.98
N GLU A 699 -34.74 -23.17 21.09
CA GLU A 699 -35.36 -24.40 20.61
C GLU A 699 -34.67 -24.84 19.32
N SER A 700 -34.09 -26.04 19.33
CA SER A 700 -33.38 -26.58 18.17
C SER A 700 -33.82 -28.01 17.88
N SER A 701 -34.09 -28.30 16.60
CA SER A 701 -34.28 -29.67 16.14
C SER A 701 -32.93 -30.27 15.75
N LEU A 702 -32.47 -31.23 16.53
CA LEU A 702 -31.22 -31.95 16.32
C LEU A 702 -31.49 -33.33 15.73
N GLN A 703 -30.65 -33.73 14.78
CA GLN A 703 -30.57 -35.10 14.30
C GLN A 703 -29.24 -35.70 14.75
N TYR A 704 -29.29 -36.87 15.40
CA TYR A 704 -28.10 -37.52 15.93
C TYR A 704 -28.05 -39.00 15.59
N TRP A 705 -26.81 -39.50 15.48
CA TRP A 705 -26.51 -40.91 15.25
C TRP A 705 -25.78 -41.49 16.45
N VAL A 706 -26.20 -42.66 16.90
CA VAL A 706 -25.53 -43.41 17.97
C VAL A 706 -25.03 -44.72 17.39
N THR A 707 -23.75 -45.02 17.61
CA THR A 707 -23.12 -46.27 17.14
C THR A 707 -22.52 -47.00 18.33
N LEU A 708 -23.03 -48.20 18.61
CA LEU A 708 -22.47 -49.07 19.64
C LEU A 708 -21.14 -49.68 19.16
N ASP A 709 -20.17 -49.81 20.07
CA ASP A 709 -18.87 -50.43 19.80
C ASP A 709 -18.14 -49.84 18.55
N SER A 710 -18.24 -48.54 18.28
CA SER A 710 -17.79 -47.89 17.01
C SER A 710 -16.39 -48.27 16.51
N GLN A 711 -15.44 -48.54 17.42
CA GLN A 711 -14.06 -48.92 17.10
C GLN A 711 -13.89 -50.41 16.72
N ARG A 712 -14.89 -51.26 16.94
CA ARG A 712 -14.83 -52.70 16.62
C ARG A 712 -15.43 -53.00 15.24
N GLN A 713 -14.85 -54.00 14.58
CA GLN A 713 -15.43 -54.61 13.36
C GLN A 713 -16.79 -55.26 13.68
N ILE A 714 -16.82 -56.11 14.71
CA ILE A 714 -18.03 -56.82 15.17
C ILE A 714 -18.52 -56.17 16.47
N SER A 715 -19.78 -55.74 16.48
CA SER A 715 -20.41 -55.17 17.68
C SER A 715 -20.75 -56.25 18.69
N ARG A 716 -20.50 -55.99 19.98
CA ARG A 716 -20.95 -56.86 21.08
C ARG A 716 -22.35 -56.52 21.56
N SER A 717 -22.94 -55.45 21.07
CA SER A 717 -24.27 -54.99 21.51
C SER A 717 -25.09 -54.44 20.35
N LEU A 718 -26.41 -54.52 20.51
CA LEU A 718 -27.40 -54.02 19.56
C LEU A 718 -28.46 -53.23 20.32
N PHE A 719 -29.02 -52.21 19.68
CA PHE A 719 -30.16 -51.50 20.23
C PHE A 719 -31.38 -52.42 20.31
N ALA A 720 -32.12 -52.35 21.42
CA ALA A 720 -33.30 -53.18 21.63
C ALA A 720 -34.44 -52.87 20.65
N GLU A 721 -34.55 -51.61 20.21
CA GLU A 721 -35.60 -51.14 19.30
C GLU A 721 -35.36 -51.57 17.85
N SER A 722 -34.15 -51.37 17.32
CA SER A 722 -33.85 -51.64 15.90
C SER A 722 -33.18 -52.99 15.65
N HIS A 723 -32.68 -53.67 16.68
CA HIS A 723 -31.77 -54.81 16.56
C HIS A 723 -30.51 -54.53 15.71
N GLU A 724 -30.15 -53.26 15.57
CA GLU A 724 -28.97 -52.82 14.84
C GLU A 724 -27.92 -52.21 15.76
N ARG A 725 -26.68 -52.12 15.26
CA ARG A 725 -25.56 -51.47 15.94
C ARG A 725 -25.65 -49.94 15.90
N LYS A 726 -26.27 -49.41 14.86
CA LYS A 726 -26.40 -47.97 14.58
C LYS A 726 -27.85 -47.57 14.73
N MET A 727 -28.08 -46.34 15.15
CA MET A 727 -29.41 -45.75 15.24
C MET A 727 -29.33 -44.28 14.85
N GLN A 728 -30.38 -43.79 14.20
CA GLN A 728 -30.61 -42.38 13.93
C GLN A 728 -31.91 -41.94 14.62
N LYS A 729 -31.88 -40.80 15.30
CA LYS A 729 -33.04 -40.22 15.97
C LYS A 729 -33.02 -38.70 15.79
N ASN A 730 -34.21 -38.12 15.91
CA ASN A 730 -34.41 -36.68 15.96
C ASN A 730 -34.87 -36.30 17.38
N ILE A 731 -34.46 -35.14 17.86
CA ILE A 731 -34.88 -34.59 19.15
C ILE A 731 -35.05 -33.07 19.01
N SER A 732 -36.13 -32.53 19.54
CA SER A 732 -36.27 -31.09 19.74
C SER A 732 -35.78 -30.76 21.14
N VAL A 733 -34.78 -29.89 21.24
CA VAL A 733 -34.15 -29.49 22.50
C VAL A 733 -34.56 -28.07 22.81
N LYS A 734 -35.24 -27.85 23.93
CA LYS A 734 -35.52 -26.52 24.47
C LYS A 734 -34.73 -26.31 25.76
N GLY A 735 -33.54 -25.73 25.63
CA GLY A 735 -32.59 -25.59 26.74
C GLY A 735 -31.86 -26.90 27.08
N SER A 736 -32.55 -27.87 27.68
CA SER A 736 -31.96 -29.19 27.99
C SER A 736 -32.98 -30.31 27.91
N GLU A 737 -32.67 -31.36 27.14
CA GLU A 737 -33.54 -32.53 26.96
C GLU A 737 -32.73 -33.84 27.01
N CYS A 738 -33.30 -34.86 27.66
CA CYS A 738 -32.65 -36.16 27.83
C CYS A 738 -33.50 -37.29 27.25
N ILE A 739 -32.87 -38.22 26.55
CA ILE A 739 -33.50 -39.40 25.97
C ILE A 739 -32.74 -40.66 26.37
N THR A 740 -33.48 -41.72 26.71
CA THR A 740 -32.88 -42.99 27.12
C THR A 740 -33.05 -44.04 26.04
N HIS A 741 -31.93 -44.67 25.65
CA HIS A 741 -31.86 -45.76 24.69
C HIS A 741 -31.47 -47.06 25.39
N ASN A 742 -32.22 -48.12 25.14
CA ASN A 742 -31.91 -49.45 25.66
C ASN A 742 -31.15 -50.26 24.60
N PHE A 743 -30.04 -50.88 25.01
CA PHE A 743 -29.29 -51.82 24.19
C PHE A 743 -28.94 -53.07 24.98
N TYR A 744 -28.82 -54.19 24.27
CA TYR A 744 -28.53 -55.48 24.87
C TYR A 744 -27.24 -56.08 24.31
N MET A 745 -26.59 -56.91 25.12
CA MET A 745 -25.37 -57.61 24.74
C MET A 745 -25.69 -58.87 23.92
N LEU A 746 -24.87 -59.13 22.89
CA LEU A 746 -24.93 -60.37 22.12
C LEU A 746 -24.21 -61.49 22.87
N ALA A 747 -24.82 -62.68 22.88
CA ALA A 747 -24.22 -63.89 23.44
C ALA A 747 -23.13 -64.42 22.49
N SER A 748 -21.94 -63.80 22.53
CA SER A 748 -20.77 -64.24 21.77
C SER A 748 -19.53 -64.27 22.66
N LYS A 749 -18.75 -65.37 22.58
CA LYS A 749 -17.51 -65.64 23.35
C LYS A 749 -16.30 -64.82 22.86
N SER A 750 -16.47 -63.56 22.47
CA SER A 750 -15.37 -62.67 22.05
C SER A 750 -15.05 -61.59 23.08
N PHE A 751 -15.11 -61.95 24.37
CA PHE A 751 -14.61 -61.15 25.48
C PHE A 751 -13.13 -61.44 25.82
N LYS A 752 -12.43 -62.24 25.02
CA LYS A 752 -10.97 -62.39 25.09
C LYS A 752 -10.28 -61.30 24.27
#